data_AF-A0A7V7MZK4-F1
#
_entry.id   AF-A0A7V7MZK4-F1
#
_cell.length_a   1.000
_cell.length_b   1.000
_cell.length_c   1.000
_cell.angle_alpha   90.00
_cell.angle_beta   90.00
_cell.angle_gamma   90.00
#
_symmetry.space_group_name_H-M   'P 1'
#
loop_
_entity.id
_entity.type
_entity.pdbx_description
1 polymer ?
#
loop_
_entity_poly.entity_id
_entity_poly.type
_entity_poly.pdbx_seq_one_letter_code
_entity_poly.pdbx_strand_id
1 'polypeptide(L)'
;MTEIFSSQSTDSFRELLTLGRCNLLVSTYQAGQLVMIRPQGQGINTHFMAFDRPMGIAKRANEFSVGGAASITTFRNLAAVGPKVGQGEQVDACYLPRKNHITGAIDIHEMGYDKHHKLWFINTKMSCLATLDQDHSFKPEWRPPFITAYDLTDRCHLNGLGFRDGVPRYVSMLGASDEPGGWRKNKISGGQIMDITTNEVLVDGLCMPHSPRWYKNSLWFLSSGSGQLMRMEKGKAPEVVAELPGFTRGLDFIDRYALIGLSQIRESSTFAGLPLTKRVDQRQSGVWVVDTQTGQIVAFLVFTGNVQEVFEVKVLPHQFAAIVDGQSPFLASSYELPDAVLKNLAPADPVQAPLEAASRAHVNGDLDEALTLYQELLKQYPDHPVTNQQYGVCLLDAKKWQQAITQLQKVLQRSPDNAEAMNSLGCAYQELGEDNQAMQYFDQAIATDQQFALAHYNRGKLLLKQRNYSDGWLEYDWRWQTPQFVPFKCDKPQWQGEDISDKTILVHSEQGNGDHIMFWRFLPLLAERCKEVIYFGPENLAPLVAEIPGVSQSRIPGALDRDLFDVYCPLLSLPRHLGITLENLPAPERYLEIPKQVVVSELKGQRKIGLAWAGAASHVNESNRAIPLAELMTLTAGIDARFYSLQMPLSNDERDLLKQHNVIDLEPELPGYARTAALVDQLDLVISVDTAIAHLAAALGKETWILLCTNADWRWHESGETSEWYPTATLFRQQVAGDWSKPLKWVKKML
;
A
#
# COMPACT_ATOMS: atom_id res chain seq x y z
N MET A 1 -7.96 23.15 5.85
CA MET A 1 -8.39 21.87 5.25
C MET A 1 -7.30 21.43 4.30
N THR A 2 -6.47 20.47 4.73
CA THR A 2 -5.49 19.82 3.85
C THR A 2 -6.26 19.06 2.78
N GLU A 3 -6.02 19.38 1.51
CA GLU A 3 -6.66 18.68 0.40
C GLU A 3 -6.24 17.21 0.43
N ILE A 4 -7.20 16.30 0.59
CA ILE A 4 -6.91 14.87 0.65
C ILE A 4 -6.86 14.37 -0.79
N PHE A 5 -5.64 14.07 -1.25
CA PHE A 5 -5.41 13.37 -2.50
C PHE A 5 -5.34 11.86 -2.23
N SER A 6 -6.14 11.09 -2.95
CA SER A 6 -6.14 9.63 -2.84
C SER A 6 -6.54 8.99 -4.18
N SER A 7 -6.48 7.67 -4.25
CA SER A 7 -6.91 6.91 -5.43
C SER A 7 -7.44 5.53 -5.06
N GLN A 8 -8.26 4.97 -5.94
CA GLN A 8 -8.73 3.59 -5.90
C GLN A 8 -8.44 2.94 -7.26
N SER A 9 -8.11 1.65 -7.29
CA SER A 9 -7.79 0.96 -8.54
C SER A 9 -8.32 -0.47 -8.54
N THR A 10 -8.49 -1.04 -9.73
CA THR A 10 -8.73 -2.48 -9.86
C THR A 10 -7.46 -3.28 -9.61
N ASP A 11 -7.57 -4.53 -9.16
CA ASP A 11 -6.42 -5.42 -8.97
C ASP A 11 -5.66 -5.66 -10.29
N SER A 12 -6.38 -5.76 -11.40
CA SER A 12 -5.81 -5.91 -12.74
C SER A 12 -4.95 -4.71 -13.15
N PHE A 13 -5.20 -3.51 -12.60
CA PHE A 13 -4.36 -2.34 -12.84
C PHE A 13 -2.98 -2.53 -12.20
N ARG A 14 -2.95 -2.99 -10.94
CA ARG A 14 -1.72 -3.35 -10.24
C ARG A 14 -0.97 -4.48 -10.94
N GLU A 15 -1.67 -5.54 -11.30
CA GLU A 15 -1.06 -6.70 -11.98
C GLU A 15 -0.40 -6.29 -13.30
N LEU A 16 -1.04 -5.41 -14.08
CA LEU A 16 -0.47 -4.89 -15.32
C LEU A 16 0.85 -4.16 -15.08
N LEU A 17 0.91 -3.27 -14.08
CA LEU A 17 2.12 -2.53 -13.75
C LEU A 17 3.24 -3.45 -13.23
N THR A 18 2.89 -4.41 -12.37
CA THR A 18 3.82 -5.41 -11.83
C THR A 18 4.41 -6.29 -12.94
N LEU A 19 3.56 -6.85 -13.82
CA LEU A 19 4.00 -7.68 -14.95
C LEU A 19 4.81 -6.86 -15.97
N GLY A 20 4.41 -5.60 -16.20
CA GLY A 20 5.13 -4.67 -17.06
C GLY A 20 6.44 -4.15 -16.47
N ARG A 21 6.74 -4.44 -15.19
CA ARG A 21 7.86 -3.88 -14.42
C ARG A 21 7.97 -2.37 -14.58
N CYS A 22 6.84 -1.70 -14.41
CA CYS A 22 6.70 -0.29 -14.70
C CYS A 22 5.84 0.43 -13.66
N ASN A 23 5.95 1.75 -13.65
CA ASN A 23 5.10 2.66 -12.90
C ASN A 23 4.60 3.76 -13.85
N LEU A 24 3.66 4.58 -13.37
CA LEU A 24 3.10 5.67 -14.16
C LEU A 24 3.38 7.01 -13.52
N LEU A 25 3.78 7.95 -14.36
CA LEU A 25 3.87 9.35 -14.04
C LEU A 25 2.70 10.09 -14.67
N VAL A 26 1.94 10.80 -13.85
CA VAL A 26 0.73 11.52 -14.25
C VAL A 26 0.84 12.98 -13.83
N SER A 27 0.61 13.92 -14.75
CA SER A 27 0.53 15.34 -14.41
C SER A 27 -0.92 15.77 -14.19
N THR A 28 -1.15 16.62 -13.18
CA THR A 28 -2.47 17.15 -12.83
C THR A 28 -2.42 18.67 -12.76
N TYR A 29 -2.84 19.30 -13.85
CA TYR A 29 -2.70 20.75 -14.04
C TYR A 29 -3.41 21.58 -12.95
N GLN A 30 -4.68 21.26 -12.64
CA GLN A 30 -5.48 22.06 -11.68
C GLN A 30 -5.13 21.76 -10.23
N ALA A 31 -4.85 20.49 -9.93
CA ALA A 31 -4.48 20.06 -8.58
C ALA A 31 -3.03 20.43 -8.22
N GLY A 32 -2.22 20.83 -9.20
CA GLY A 32 -0.83 21.19 -8.98
C GLY A 32 0.00 20.02 -8.46
N GLN A 33 -0.28 18.80 -8.93
CA GLN A 33 0.43 17.59 -8.51
C GLN A 33 1.06 16.87 -9.69
N LEU A 34 2.28 16.42 -9.51
CA LEU A 34 2.88 15.34 -10.27
C LEU A 34 2.71 14.05 -9.48
N VAL A 35 2.08 13.06 -10.07
CA VAL A 35 1.60 11.87 -9.38
C VAL A 35 2.36 10.65 -9.88
N MET A 36 3.06 9.97 -8.97
CA MET A 36 3.75 8.71 -9.23
C MET A 36 2.87 7.55 -8.75
N ILE A 37 2.42 6.71 -9.67
CA ILE A 37 1.55 5.57 -9.42
C ILE A 37 2.37 4.29 -9.60
N ARG A 38 2.50 3.49 -8.55
CA ARG A 38 3.37 2.29 -8.54
C ARG A 38 2.73 1.13 -7.77
N PRO A 39 2.97 -0.12 -8.17
CA PRO A 39 2.54 -1.27 -7.38
C PRO A 39 3.26 -1.29 -6.02
N GLN A 40 2.54 -1.57 -4.93
CA GLN A 40 3.11 -1.71 -3.59
C GLN A 40 2.33 -2.79 -2.81
N GLY A 41 3.02 -3.87 -2.43
CA GLY A 41 2.40 -5.03 -1.78
C GLY A 41 1.20 -5.56 -2.57
N GLN A 42 0.04 -5.65 -1.92
CA GLN A 42 -1.21 -6.08 -2.55
C GLN A 42 -2.01 -4.94 -3.22
N GLY A 43 -1.53 -3.70 -3.19
CA GLY A 43 -2.25 -2.54 -3.72
C GLY A 43 -1.43 -1.65 -4.66
N ILE A 44 -1.92 -0.43 -4.85
CA ILE A 44 -1.24 0.65 -5.56
C ILE A 44 -0.83 1.74 -4.56
N ASN A 45 0.40 2.20 -4.69
CA ASN A 45 0.87 3.43 -4.06
C ASN A 45 0.75 4.59 -5.05
N THR A 46 0.09 5.67 -4.61
CA THR A 46 -0.04 6.91 -5.38
C THR A 46 0.62 8.03 -4.60
N HIS A 47 1.83 8.38 -5.01
CA HIS A 47 2.61 9.45 -4.40
C HIS A 47 2.34 10.77 -5.13
N PHE A 48 1.78 11.75 -4.41
CA PHE A 48 1.50 13.08 -4.91
C PHE A 48 2.64 14.02 -4.52
N MET A 49 3.28 14.64 -5.51
CA MET A 49 4.30 15.66 -5.32
C MET A 49 3.78 17.00 -5.84
N ALA A 50 3.76 18.02 -4.99
CA ALA A 50 3.37 19.36 -5.39
C ALA A 50 4.28 19.87 -6.52
N PHE A 51 3.67 20.44 -7.55
CA PHE A 51 4.35 21.00 -8.71
C PHE A 51 3.53 22.16 -9.28
N ASP A 52 4.19 23.23 -9.73
CA ASP A 52 3.48 24.40 -10.25
C ASP A 52 2.91 24.12 -11.65
N ARG A 53 1.60 23.83 -11.68
CA ARG A 53 0.79 23.64 -12.89
C ARG A 53 1.43 22.65 -13.89
N PRO A 54 1.66 21.38 -13.49
CA PRO A 54 2.31 20.39 -14.33
C PRO A 54 1.43 20.05 -15.54
N MET A 55 2.02 20.12 -16.73
CA MET A 55 1.36 19.89 -18.03
C MET A 55 2.05 18.75 -18.78
N GLY A 56 2.63 19.00 -19.96
CA GLY A 56 3.28 17.99 -20.78
C GLY A 56 4.49 17.35 -20.09
N ILE A 57 4.69 16.05 -20.35
CA ILE A 57 5.81 15.27 -19.82
C ILE A 57 6.60 14.69 -21.01
N ALA A 58 7.92 14.84 -21.01
CA ALA A 58 8.83 14.15 -21.92
C ALA A 58 9.70 13.16 -21.15
N LYS A 59 9.91 11.94 -21.67
CA LYS A 59 10.80 10.95 -21.05
C LYS A 59 11.87 10.46 -22.02
N ARG A 60 13.03 10.09 -21.47
CA ARG A 60 14.07 9.26 -22.11
C ARG A 60 14.68 8.33 -21.05
N ALA A 61 15.64 7.49 -21.43
CA ALA A 61 16.12 6.37 -20.60
C ALA A 61 16.31 6.67 -19.11
N ASN A 62 17.07 7.72 -18.74
CA ASN A 62 17.42 7.99 -17.33
C ASN A 62 16.91 9.35 -16.81
N GLU A 63 15.96 9.98 -17.50
CA GLU A 63 15.39 11.27 -17.07
C GLU A 63 14.02 11.52 -17.71
N PHE A 64 13.25 12.38 -17.05
CA PHE A 64 12.06 12.97 -17.64
C PHE A 64 12.06 14.49 -17.43
N SER A 65 11.20 15.20 -18.15
CA SER A 65 11.01 16.64 -18.02
C SER A 65 9.54 16.97 -18.01
N VAL A 66 9.18 17.96 -17.19
CA VAL A 66 7.79 18.38 -16.97
C VAL A 66 7.71 19.87 -17.26
N GLY A 67 6.76 20.24 -18.12
CA GLY A 67 6.39 21.64 -18.32
C GLY A 67 5.50 22.11 -17.17
N GLY A 68 5.90 23.18 -16.49
CA GLY A 68 5.12 23.86 -15.45
C GLY A 68 4.52 25.18 -15.95
N ALA A 69 4.04 26.01 -15.01
CA ALA A 69 3.38 27.28 -15.33
C ALA A 69 4.25 28.22 -16.18
N ALA A 70 5.55 28.31 -15.89
CA ALA A 70 6.50 29.21 -16.56
C ALA A 70 7.91 28.64 -16.76
N SER A 71 8.08 27.33 -16.56
CA SER A 71 9.38 26.67 -16.67
C SER A 71 9.27 25.21 -17.14
N ILE A 72 10.41 24.64 -17.51
CA ILE A 72 10.57 23.20 -17.76
C ILE A 72 11.57 22.67 -16.75
N THR A 73 11.14 21.73 -15.90
CA THR A 73 12.02 21.06 -14.93
C THR A 73 12.40 19.67 -15.43
N THR A 74 13.71 19.37 -15.47
CA THR A 74 14.24 18.04 -15.79
C THR A 74 14.62 17.30 -14.52
N PHE A 75 14.07 16.10 -14.37
CA PHE A 75 14.35 15.16 -13.30
C PHE A 75 15.21 14.02 -13.81
N ARG A 76 16.31 13.72 -13.11
CA ARG A 76 17.25 12.66 -13.47
C ARG A 76 17.20 11.55 -12.44
N ASN A 77 17.24 10.31 -12.90
CA ASN A 77 17.28 9.15 -12.03
C ASN A 77 18.69 8.95 -11.44
N LEU A 78 18.77 8.99 -10.11
CA LEU A 78 19.92 8.61 -9.29
C LEU A 78 19.48 7.51 -8.33
N ALA A 79 19.49 6.25 -8.80
CA ALA A 79 19.02 5.09 -8.03
C ALA A 79 19.71 4.92 -6.66
N ALA A 80 20.95 5.41 -6.50
CA ALA A 80 21.68 5.37 -5.22
C ALA A 80 21.00 6.17 -4.08
N VAL A 81 20.09 7.09 -4.40
CA VAL A 81 19.28 7.80 -3.41
C VAL A 81 18.09 6.94 -2.95
N GLY A 82 17.68 5.96 -3.75
CA GLY A 82 16.54 5.08 -3.52
C GLY A 82 16.44 4.51 -2.11
N PRO A 83 17.51 3.91 -1.54
CA PRO A 83 17.49 3.37 -0.18
C PRO A 83 17.14 4.40 0.91
N LYS A 84 17.42 5.69 0.69
CA LYS A 84 17.15 6.76 1.66
C LYS A 84 15.71 7.28 1.60
N VAL A 85 15.02 7.07 0.48
CA VAL A 85 13.65 7.57 0.24
C VAL A 85 12.59 6.47 0.28
N GLY A 86 12.99 5.20 0.22
CA GLY A 86 12.09 4.05 0.08
C GLY A 86 11.24 3.70 1.29
N GLN A 87 11.54 4.20 2.49
CA GLN A 87 10.81 3.87 3.73
C GLN A 87 10.57 2.36 3.92
N GLY A 88 11.55 1.52 3.58
CA GLY A 88 11.45 0.06 3.63
C GLY A 88 11.17 -0.63 2.29
N GLU A 89 10.77 0.11 1.25
CA GLU A 89 10.59 -0.42 -0.11
C GLU A 89 11.90 -0.40 -0.91
N GLN A 90 12.07 -1.39 -1.79
CA GLN A 90 13.17 -1.43 -2.74
C GLN A 90 12.91 -0.44 -3.90
N VAL A 91 13.47 0.76 -3.80
CA VAL A 91 13.38 1.80 -4.85
C VAL A 91 14.40 1.53 -5.95
N ASP A 92 13.94 1.17 -7.15
CA ASP A 92 14.80 0.85 -8.31
C ASP A 92 15.09 2.07 -9.21
N ALA A 93 14.38 3.18 -9.00
CA ALA A 93 14.69 4.48 -9.58
C ALA A 93 14.31 5.63 -8.62
N CYS A 94 15.15 6.66 -8.54
CA CYS A 94 14.86 7.85 -7.74
C CYS A 94 15.14 9.10 -8.57
N TYR A 95 14.09 9.84 -8.92
CA TYR A 95 14.17 11.01 -9.80
C TYR A 95 14.29 12.31 -9.01
N LEU A 96 15.40 13.02 -9.21
CA LEU A 96 15.69 14.30 -8.56
C LEU A 96 15.71 15.43 -9.60
N PRO A 97 15.19 16.62 -9.29
CA PRO A 97 15.33 17.79 -10.16
C PRO A 97 16.82 18.16 -10.33
N ARG A 98 17.24 18.38 -11.59
CA ARG A 98 18.63 18.74 -11.93
C ARG A 98 18.77 19.94 -12.85
N LYS A 99 17.70 20.31 -13.57
CA LYS A 99 17.65 21.52 -14.39
C LYS A 99 16.27 22.12 -14.28
N ASN A 100 16.19 23.44 -14.22
CA ASN A 100 14.95 24.19 -14.37
C ASN A 100 15.20 25.34 -15.35
N HIS A 101 14.53 25.31 -16.49
CA HIS A 101 14.68 26.31 -17.55
C HIS A 101 13.45 27.22 -17.60
N ILE A 102 13.65 28.54 -17.55
CA ILE A 102 12.54 29.50 -17.53
C ILE A 102 12.07 29.81 -18.95
N THR A 103 10.82 29.44 -19.25
CA THR A 103 10.20 29.63 -20.56
C THR A 103 9.23 30.81 -20.61
N GLY A 104 8.69 31.22 -19.45
CA GLY A 104 7.52 32.07 -19.37
C GLY A 104 6.21 31.29 -19.57
N ALA A 105 5.07 31.95 -19.38
CA ALA A 105 3.76 31.30 -19.34
C ALA A 105 3.19 31.01 -20.74
N ILE A 106 3.71 29.96 -21.38
CA ILE A 106 3.43 29.58 -22.77
C ILE A 106 2.50 28.36 -22.95
N ASP A 107 2.05 27.77 -21.83
CA ASP A 107 1.17 26.60 -21.76
C ASP A 107 1.70 25.37 -22.54
N ILE A 108 2.61 24.63 -21.91
CA ILE A 108 3.34 23.52 -22.54
C ILE A 108 2.50 22.23 -22.53
N HIS A 109 1.65 22.05 -23.54
CA HIS A 109 0.65 20.96 -23.54
C HIS A 109 1.23 19.56 -23.83
N GLU A 110 2.25 19.43 -24.66
CA GLU A 110 2.89 18.14 -24.91
C GLU A 110 4.38 18.34 -25.19
N MET A 111 5.19 17.35 -24.83
CA MET A 111 6.63 17.39 -24.98
C MET A 111 7.17 16.01 -25.38
N GLY A 112 8.34 15.98 -26.01
CA GLY A 112 9.07 14.73 -26.23
C GLY A 112 10.52 14.95 -26.63
N TYR A 113 11.34 13.93 -26.39
CA TYR A 113 12.71 13.91 -26.83
C TYR A 113 12.80 13.26 -28.21
N ASP A 114 13.57 13.88 -29.11
CA ASP A 114 13.97 13.21 -30.34
C ASP A 114 15.15 12.24 -30.12
N LYS A 115 15.51 11.50 -31.17
CA LYS A 115 16.62 10.53 -31.18
C LYS A 115 17.99 11.17 -30.96
N HIS A 116 18.10 12.49 -31.05
CA HIS A 116 19.31 13.27 -30.77
C HIS A 116 19.24 13.92 -29.38
N HIS A 117 18.29 13.50 -28.55
CA HIS A 117 18.11 13.99 -27.19
C HIS A 117 17.72 15.47 -27.09
N LYS A 118 17.27 16.09 -28.20
CA LYS A 118 16.72 17.44 -28.21
C LYS A 118 15.29 17.40 -27.68
N LEU A 119 14.98 18.29 -26.73
CA LEU A 119 13.63 18.42 -26.18
C LEU A 119 12.78 19.30 -27.09
N TRP A 120 11.69 18.73 -27.61
CA TRP A 120 10.66 19.42 -28.37
C TRP A 120 9.41 19.57 -27.51
N PHE A 121 8.74 20.70 -27.64
CA PHE A 121 7.52 20.95 -26.90
C PHE A 121 6.58 21.89 -27.65
N ILE A 122 5.30 21.78 -27.30
CA ILE A 122 4.28 22.68 -27.78
C ILE A 122 4.33 23.98 -26.99
N ASN A 123 4.30 25.10 -27.69
CA ASN A 123 3.94 26.41 -27.17
C ASN A 123 2.53 26.72 -27.67
N THR A 124 1.53 26.44 -26.84
CA THR A 124 0.12 26.54 -27.25
C THR A 124 -0.27 28.00 -27.47
N LYS A 125 0.19 28.91 -26.61
CA LYS A 125 -0.12 30.34 -26.76
C LYS A 125 0.41 30.93 -28.06
N MET A 126 1.63 30.56 -28.48
CA MET A 126 2.22 30.96 -29.77
C MET A 126 1.86 30.05 -30.94
N SER A 127 1.03 29.02 -30.72
CA SER A 127 0.58 28.10 -31.77
C SER A 127 1.74 27.49 -32.56
N CYS A 128 2.81 27.06 -31.86
CA CYS A 128 4.03 26.57 -32.50
C CYS A 128 4.69 25.41 -31.73
N LEU A 129 5.55 24.66 -32.42
CA LEU A 129 6.53 23.77 -31.82
C LEU A 129 7.81 24.55 -31.55
N ALA A 130 8.40 24.29 -30.39
CA ALA A 130 9.61 24.96 -29.93
C ALA A 130 10.60 23.96 -29.32
N THR A 131 11.84 24.42 -29.17
CA THR A 131 12.90 23.72 -28.45
C THR A 131 13.57 24.67 -27.46
N LEU A 132 14.33 24.11 -26.51
CA LEU A 132 15.10 24.91 -25.56
C LEU A 132 16.26 25.61 -26.26
N ASP A 133 16.59 26.81 -25.80
CA ASP A 133 17.72 27.62 -26.27
C ASP A 133 18.54 28.10 -25.07
N GLN A 134 19.84 28.37 -25.25
CA GLN A 134 20.70 28.81 -24.15
C GLN A 134 20.59 30.31 -23.87
N ASP A 135 20.41 31.11 -24.91
CA ASP A 135 20.39 32.58 -24.82
C ASP A 135 18.96 33.14 -24.76
N HIS A 136 17.97 32.34 -25.17
CA HIS A 136 16.56 32.70 -25.19
C HIS A 136 15.71 31.75 -24.33
N SER A 137 14.51 32.19 -23.95
CA SER A 137 13.56 31.33 -23.22
C SER A 137 13.20 30.05 -23.98
N PHE A 138 13.11 30.13 -25.31
CA PHE A 138 12.90 29.01 -26.22
C PHE A 138 13.11 29.47 -27.67
N LYS A 139 13.24 28.52 -28.59
CA LYS A 139 13.33 28.76 -30.04
C LYS A 139 12.14 28.10 -30.76
N PRO A 140 11.26 28.88 -31.42
CA PRO A 140 10.25 28.32 -32.32
C PRO A 140 10.90 27.62 -33.51
N GLU A 141 10.46 26.40 -33.81
CA GLU A 141 11.01 25.56 -34.89
C GLU A 141 9.98 25.30 -36.00
N TRP A 142 8.69 25.25 -35.67
CA TRP A 142 7.61 25.02 -36.62
C TRP A 142 6.30 25.64 -36.15
N ARG A 143 5.44 26.05 -37.08
CA ARG A 143 4.04 26.44 -36.83
C ARG A 143 3.17 25.97 -37.99
N PRO A 144 1.85 25.76 -37.80
CA PRO A 144 0.96 25.46 -38.90
C PRO A 144 1.06 26.55 -39.99
N PRO A 145 1.06 26.21 -41.30
CA PRO A 145 1.28 27.20 -42.36
C PRO A 145 0.26 28.34 -42.40
N PHE A 146 -0.94 28.11 -41.87
CA PHE A 146 -2.00 29.12 -41.80
C PHE A 146 -1.80 30.13 -40.66
N ILE A 147 -0.89 29.89 -39.70
CA ILE A 147 -0.57 30.86 -38.65
C ILE A 147 0.41 31.89 -39.21
N THR A 148 -0.04 33.12 -39.42
CA THR A 148 0.75 34.14 -40.12
C THR A 148 1.72 34.90 -39.21
N ALA A 149 1.42 35.04 -37.91
CA ALA A 149 2.25 35.75 -36.93
C ALA A 149 2.37 34.99 -35.60
N TYR A 150 3.43 35.27 -34.83
CA TYR A 150 3.57 34.79 -33.45
C TYR A 150 2.98 35.82 -32.48
N ASP A 151 2.13 35.38 -31.57
CA ASP A 151 1.64 36.16 -30.43
C ASP A 151 1.27 35.21 -29.28
N LEU A 152 0.66 35.70 -28.20
CA LEU A 152 0.29 34.88 -27.03
C LEU A 152 -1.20 34.57 -26.96
N THR A 153 -1.92 34.63 -28.09
CA THR A 153 -3.39 34.64 -28.11
C THR A 153 -4.03 33.29 -28.40
N ASP A 154 -3.25 32.20 -28.48
CA ASP A 154 -3.75 30.83 -28.62
C ASP A 154 -4.73 30.68 -29.79
N ARG A 155 -4.22 30.77 -31.02
CA ARG A 155 -5.04 30.90 -32.23
C ARG A 155 -5.70 29.60 -32.68
N CYS A 156 -4.94 28.50 -32.64
CA CYS A 156 -5.40 27.16 -33.06
C CYS A 156 -5.47 26.13 -31.93
N HIS A 157 -4.95 26.46 -30.74
CA HIS A 157 -4.76 25.53 -29.63
C HIS A 157 -4.04 24.25 -30.04
N LEU A 158 -2.76 24.41 -30.38
CA LEU A 158 -1.86 23.28 -30.58
C LEU A 158 -1.76 22.52 -29.25
N ASN A 159 -2.06 21.22 -29.27
CA ASN A 159 -2.43 20.47 -28.07
C ASN A 159 -1.60 19.21 -27.88
N GLY A 160 -1.38 18.44 -28.96
CA GLY A 160 -0.65 17.17 -28.91
C GLY A 160 0.51 17.11 -29.91
N LEU A 161 1.55 16.37 -29.55
CA LEU A 161 2.78 16.17 -30.31
C LEU A 161 3.11 14.68 -30.33
N GLY A 162 3.32 14.14 -31.54
CA GLY A 162 3.59 12.74 -31.80
C GLY A 162 4.90 12.57 -32.56
N PHE A 163 5.63 11.53 -32.21
CA PHE A 163 6.91 11.19 -32.80
C PHE A 163 6.77 9.96 -33.68
N ARG A 164 7.57 9.89 -34.74
CA ARG A 164 7.74 8.71 -35.59
C ARG A 164 9.21 8.57 -35.94
N ASP A 165 9.73 7.35 -35.86
CA ASP A 165 11.15 7.06 -36.14
C ASP A 165 12.12 7.94 -35.31
N GLY A 166 11.70 8.25 -34.08
CA GLY A 166 12.45 9.07 -33.12
C GLY A 166 12.49 10.57 -33.42
N VAL A 167 11.66 11.10 -34.33
CA VAL A 167 11.60 12.54 -34.62
C VAL A 167 10.16 13.06 -34.53
N PRO A 168 9.97 14.37 -34.21
CA PRO A 168 8.64 14.99 -34.26
C PRO A 168 7.99 14.81 -35.63
N ARG A 169 6.70 14.42 -35.66
CA ARG A 169 6.01 14.11 -36.91
C ARG A 169 4.56 14.57 -36.95
N TYR A 170 3.82 14.38 -35.88
CA TYR A 170 2.39 14.62 -35.87
C TYR A 170 2.03 15.66 -34.81
N VAL A 171 1.07 16.52 -35.10
CA VAL A 171 0.49 17.42 -34.10
C VAL A 171 -1.02 17.33 -34.10
N SER A 172 -1.63 17.54 -32.94
CA SER A 172 -3.07 17.77 -32.82
C SER A 172 -3.36 19.22 -32.46
N MET A 173 -4.47 19.75 -32.98
CA MET A 173 -4.96 21.10 -32.68
C MET A 173 -6.47 21.10 -32.58
N LEU A 174 -7.04 22.02 -31.78
CA LEU A 174 -8.50 22.06 -31.57
C LEU A 174 -9.25 22.77 -32.70
N GLY A 175 -8.57 23.59 -33.51
CA GLY A 175 -9.18 24.27 -34.64
C GLY A 175 -8.16 24.90 -35.58
N ALA A 176 -8.33 24.73 -36.89
CA ALA A 176 -7.54 25.45 -37.90
C ALA A 176 -7.99 26.92 -38.00
N SER A 177 -7.37 27.78 -37.20
CA SER A 177 -7.71 29.21 -37.11
C SER A 177 -6.46 30.06 -36.90
N ASP A 178 -6.42 31.21 -37.56
CA ASP A 178 -5.44 32.29 -37.35
C ASP A 178 -6.08 33.53 -36.71
N GLU A 179 -7.17 33.37 -35.95
CA GLU A 179 -7.74 34.42 -35.10
C GLU A 179 -7.41 34.15 -33.62
N PRO A 180 -7.21 35.21 -32.80
CA PRO A 180 -7.08 35.09 -31.35
C PRO A 180 -8.18 34.22 -30.74
N GLY A 181 -7.80 33.07 -30.16
CA GLY A 181 -8.74 32.12 -29.57
C GLY A 181 -9.75 31.48 -30.52
N GLY A 182 -9.56 31.58 -31.84
CA GLY A 182 -10.60 31.26 -32.83
C GLY A 182 -11.01 29.78 -32.89
N TRP A 183 -10.16 28.87 -32.42
CA TRP A 183 -10.49 27.44 -32.26
C TRP A 183 -11.76 27.18 -31.43
N ARG A 184 -12.12 28.08 -30.50
CA ARG A 184 -13.31 27.94 -29.63
C ARG A 184 -14.62 27.89 -30.41
N LYS A 185 -14.67 28.53 -31.59
CA LYS A 185 -15.88 28.61 -32.42
C LYS A 185 -16.33 27.24 -32.96
N ASN A 186 -15.38 26.34 -33.21
CA ASN A 186 -15.66 25.02 -33.80
C ASN A 186 -15.05 23.86 -32.99
N LYS A 187 -15.11 23.92 -31.66
CA LYS A 187 -14.52 22.91 -30.76
C LYS A 187 -15.06 21.47 -30.92
N ILE A 188 -16.25 21.30 -31.50
CA ILE A 188 -16.92 20.00 -31.65
C ILE A 188 -16.36 19.20 -32.84
N SER A 189 -16.03 19.86 -33.94
CA SER A 189 -15.61 19.21 -35.19
C SER A 189 -14.51 19.96 -35.95
N GLY A 190 -13.85 20.93 -35.33
CA GLY A 190 -12.77 21.70 -35.95
C GLY A 190 -11.38 21.10 -35.71
N GLY A 191 -11.27 20.06 -34.87
CA GLY A 191 -10.01 19.49 -34.47
C GLY A 191 -9.33 18.68 -35.57
N GLN A 192 -8.01 18.80 -35.66
CA GLN A 192 -7.20 18.18 -36.70
C GLN A 192 -6.00 17.43 -36.16
N ILE A 193 -5.56 16.41 -36.89
CA ILE A 193 -4.22 15.83 -36.81
C ILE A 193 -3.47 16.18 -38.10
N MET A 194 -2.28 16.77 -37.97
CA MET A 194 -1.45 17.22 -39.09
C MET A 194 -0.07 16.56 -39.06
N ASP A 195 0.46 16.24 -40.25
CA ASP A 195 1.87 15.87 -40.43
C ASP A 195 2.72 17.12 -40.59
N ILE A 196 3.65 17.39 -39.67
CA ILE A 196 4.42 18.64 -39.68
C ILE A 196 5.47 18.71 -40.80
N THR A 197 5.79 17.59 -41.43
CA THR A 197 6.82 17.56 -42.47
C THR A 197 6.25 17.84 -43.86
N THR A 198 5.01 17.45 -44.11
CA THR A 198 4.28 17.75 -45.35
C THR A 198 3.29 18.90 -45.19
N ASN A 199 2.95 19.26 -43.94
CA ASN A 199 1.86 20.15 -43.56
C ASN A 199 0.48 19.67 -44.02
N GLU A 200 0.31 18.38 -44.29
CA GLU A 200 -0.96 17.80 -44.69
C GLU A 200 -1.82 17.48 -43.46
N VAL A 201 -3.11 17.78 -43.56
CA VAL A 201 -4.12 17.36 -42.58
C VAL A 201 -4.42 15.88 -42.82
N LEU A 202 -4.06 15.04 -41.85
CA LEU A 202 -4.26 13.59 -41.92
C LEU A 202 -5.67 13.20 -41.46
N VAL A 203 -6.18 13.89 -40.45
CA VAL A 203 -7.53 13.70 -39.90
C VAL A 203 -8.13 15.06 -39.58
N ASP A 204 -9.39 15.25 -39.93
CA ASP A 204 -10.19 16.44 -39.65
C ASP A 204 -11.52 16.02 -39.00
N GLY A 205 -12.29 16.98 -38.50
CA GLY A 205 -13.60 16.69 -37.91
C GLY A 205 -13.55 16.19 -36.47
N LEU A 206 -12.39 16.26 -35.79
CA LEU A 206 -12.23 15.68 -34.45
C LEU A 206 -12.74 16.61 -33.36
N CYS A 207 -13.28 16.00 -32.30
CA CYS A 207 -13.74 16.71 -31.11
C CYS A 207 -12.59 16.82 -30.12
N MET A 208 -11.92 17.97 -30.12
CA MET A 208 -10.81 18.30 -29.24
C MET A 208 -9.68 17.25 -29.19
N PRO A 209 -8.92 17.04 -30.28
CA PRO A 209 -7.96 15.94 -30.36
C PRO A 209 -6.70 16.15 -29.51
N HIS A 210 -6.16 15.06 -28.96
CA HIS A 210 -5.01 15.06 -28.04
C HIS A 210 -4.07 13.86 -28.24
N SER A 211 -2.82 13.99 -27.76
CA SER A 211 -1.79 12.94 -27.62
C SER A 211 -1.66 11.98 -28.81
N PRO A 212 -1.31 12.46 -30.02
CA PRO A 212 -0.99 11.56 -31.11
C PRO A 212 0.27 10.73 -30.77
N ARG A 213 0.23 9.43 -31.03
CA ARG A 213 1.32 8.46 -30.81
C ARG A 213 1.44 7.54 -32.00
N TRP A 214 2.64 7.40 -32.54
CA TRP A 214 2.94 6.32 -33.47
C TRP A 214 3.28 5.07 -32.68
N TYR A 215 2.47 4.02 -32.78
CA TYR A 215 2.65 2.78 -32.02
C TYR A 215 2.20 1.56 -32.82
N LYS A 216 3.03 0.52 -32.87
CA LYS A 216 2.79 -0.73 -33.63
C LYS A 216 2.23 -0.47 -35.05
N ASN A 217 2.95 0.34 -35.84
CA ASN A 217 2.65 0.71 -37.23
C ASN A 217 1.32 1.47 -37.47
N SER A 218 0.71 2.01 -36.42
CA SER A 218 -0.51 2.82 -36.53
C SER A 218 -0.34 4.16 -35.82
N LEU A 219 -1.09 5.15 -36.29
CA LEU A 219 -1.27 6.41 -35.58
C LEU A 219 -2.44 6.29 -34.61
N TRP A 220 -2.14 6.40 -33.32
CA TRP A 220 -3.11 6.43 -32.24
C TRP A 220 -3.29 7.86 -31.76
N PHE A 221 -4.50 8.25 -31.40
CA PHE A 221 -4.79 9.57 -30.87
C PHE A 221 -6.10 9.57 -30.10
N LEU A 222 -6.36 10.66 -29.39
CA LEU A 222 -7.55 10.81 -28.57
C LEU A 222 -8.50 11.82 -29.21
N SER A 223 -9.80 11.52 -29.24
CA SER A 223 -10.86 12.49 -29.51
C SER A 223 -11.50 12.85 -28.17
N SER A 224 -10.90 13.83 -27.47
CA SER A 224 -11.12 14.09 -26.05
C SER A 224 -12.57 14.45 -25.75
N GLY A 225 -13.15 15.36 -26.54
CA GLY A 225 -14.53 15.81 -26.32
C GLY A 225 -15.59 14.74 -26.61
N SER A 226 -15.22 13.65 -27.28
CA SER A 226 -16.06 12.47 -27.49
C SER A 226 -15.72 11.32 -26.53
N GLY A 227 -14.65 11.45 -25.72
CA GLY A 227 -14.13 10.40 -24.85
C GLY A 227 -13.77 9.14 -25.63
N GLN A 228 -13.02 9.26 -26.72
CA GLN A 228 -12.70 8.13 -27.60
C GLN A 228 -11.19 7.94 -27.77
N LEU A 229 -10.78 6.67 -27.82
CA LEU A 229 -9.48 6.23 -28.34
C LEU A 229 -9.62 5.93 -29.83
N MET A 230 -8.80 6.59 -30.64
CA MET A 230 -8.82 6.47 -32.10
C MET A 230 -7.56 5.77 -32.61
N ARG A 231 -7.71 5.01 -33.70
CA ARG A 231 -6.60 4.43 -34.46
C ARG A 231 -6.73 4.76 -35.93
N MET A 232 -5.61 5.02 -36.59
CA MET A 232 -5.54 5.18 -38.04
C MET A 232 -4.30 4.46 -38.58
N GLU A 233 -4.54 3.46 -39.43
CA GLU A 233 -3.49 2.85 -40.24
C GLU A 233 -3.20 3.72 -41.47
N LYS A 234 -1.99 3.62 -42.02
CA LYS A 234 -1.60 4.39 -43.20
C LYS A 234 -2.55 4.10 -44.37
N GLY A 235 -3.17 5.15 -44.91
CA GLY A 235 -4.07 5.08 -46.07
C GLY A 235 -5.48 4.56 -45.76
N LYS A 236 -5.83 4.34 -44.47
CA LYS A 236 -7.18 4.01 -44.05
C LYS A 236 -7.81 5.18 -43.31
N ALA A 237 -9.15 5.20 -43.27
CA ALA A 237 -9.88 6.14 -42.43
C ALA A 237 -9.63 5.85 -40.94
N PRO A 238 -9.67 6.86 -40.06
CA PRO A 238 -9.57 6.66 -38.63
C PRO A 238 -10.81 5.90 -38.10
N GLU A 239 -10.59 5.05 -37.11
CA GLU A 239 -11.65 4.27 -36.46
C GLU A 239 -11.64 4.47 -34.94
N VAL A 240 -12.82 4.31 -34.32
CA VAL A 240 -12.98 4.30 -32.87
C VAL A 240 -12.63 2.91 -32.36
N VAL A 241 -11.59 2.82 -31.53
CA VAL A 241 -11.18 1.56 -30.89
C VAL A 241 -11.91 1.34 -29.57
N ALA A 242 -12.07 2.39 -28.78
CA ALA A 242 -12.78 2.32 -27.50
C ALA A 242 -13.45 3.65 -27.15
N GLU A 243 -14.55 3.56 -26.42
CA GLU A 243 -15.22 4.69 -25.80
C GLU A 243 -14.97 4.67 -24.28
N LEU A 244 -14.61 5.82 -23.72
CA LEU A 244 -14.20 5.98 -22.33
C LEU A 244 -15.14 6.92 -21.57
N PRO A 245 -15.32 6.72 -20.25
CA PRO A 245 -16.27 7.48 -19.43
C PRO A 245 -15.71 8.84 -18.94
N GLY A 246 -14.94 9.55 -19.76
CA GLY A 246 -14.30 10.80 -19.37
C GLY A 246 -13.60 11.50 -20.53
N PHE A 247 -13.21 12.77 -20.31
CA PHE A 247 -12.43 13.52 -21.29
C PHE A 247 -11.03 12.93 -21.35
N THR A 248 -10.65 12.36 -22.49
CA THR A 248 -9.39 11.64 -22.64
C THR A 248 -8.21 12.59 -22.80
N ARG A 249 -7.13 12.38 -22.04
CA ARG A 249 -5.92 13.21 -22.01
C ARG A 249 -4.72 12.34 -21.64
N GLY A 250 -3.58 12.55 -22.31
CA GLY A 250 -2.41 11.69 -22.14
C GLY A 250 -2.63 10.30 -22.73
N LEU A 251 -1.61 9.79 -23.43
CA LEU A 251 -1.62 8.45 -24.01
C LEU A 251 -0.21 7.86 -24.00
N ASP A 252 -0.08 6.68 -23.41
CA ASP A 252 1.12 5.85 -23.48
C ASP A 252 0.72 4.36 -23.50
N PHE A 253 1.70 3.46 -23.67
CA PHE A 253 1.43 2.04 -23.90
C PHE A 253 2.29 1.13 -23.01
N ILE A 254 1.69 0.02 -22.57
CA ILE A 254 2.38 -1.17 -22.07
C ILE A 254 2.02 -2.33 -23.01
N ASP A 255 2.94 -2.66 -23.90
CA ASP A 255 2.74 -3.70 -24.93
C ASP A 255 1.42 -3.59 -25.71
N ARG A 256 0.38 -4.40 -25.41
CA ARG A 256 -0.92 -4.32 -26.10
C ARG A 256 -1.93 -3.41 -25.42
N TYR A 257 -1.59 -2.83 -24.28
CA TYR A 257 -2.50 -2.04 -23.47
C TYR A 257 -2.22 -0.55 -23.65
N ALA A 258 -3.26 0.21 -23.99
CA ALA A 258 -3.22 1.66 -24.02
C ALA A 258 -3.63 2.22 -22.67
N LEU A 259 -2.84 3.13 -22.12
CA LEU A 259 -3.08 3.82 -20.86
C LEU A 259 -3.49 5.25 -21.15
N ILE A 260 -4.68 5.62 -20.69
CA ILE A 260 -5.35 6.86 -21.08
C ILE A 260 -5.79 7.58 -19.83
N GLY A 261 -5.35 8.83 -19.67
CA GLY A 261 -5.83 9.68 -18.58
C GLY A 261 -7.25 10.17 -18.86
N LEU A 262 -8.10 10.20 -17.83
CA LEU A 262 -9.44 10.76 -17.89
C LEU A 262 -9.59 11.95 -16.96
N SER A 263 -10.44 12.89 -17.38
CA SER A 263 -10.77 14.10 -16.62
C SER A 263 -12.29 14.28 -16.50
N GLN A 264 -12.72 14.81 -15.36
CA GLN A 264 -14.13 15.05 -15.04
C GLN A 264 -14.70 16.30 -15.73
N ILE A 265 -13.82 17.28 -15.99
CA ILE A 265 -14.03 18.65 -16.51
C ILE A 265 -15.46 19.19 -16.26
N ARG A 266 -15.55 20.13 -15.32
CA ARG A 266 -16.78 20.88 -15.03
C ARG A 266 -17.27 21.62 -16.27
N GLU A 267 -18.58 21.73 -16.43
CA GLU A 267 -19.21 22.53 -17.49
C GLU A 267 -18.86 24.03 -17.31
N SER A 268 -17.72 24.44 -17.86
CA SER A 268 -17.43 25.84 -18.17
C SER A 268 -17.93 26.16 -19.59
N SER A 269 -18.03 27.45 -19.93
CA SER A 269 -18.46 27.91 -21.26
C SER A 269 -17.71 27.23 -22.42
N THR A 270 -16.44 26.85 -22.19
CA THR A 270 -15.59 26.17 -23.17
C THR A 270 -15.95 24.70 -23.38
N PHE A 271 -16.56 23.99 -22.42
CA PHE A 271 -16.84 22.54 -22.52
C PHE A 271 -18.34 22.17 -22.61
N ALA A 272 -19.23 23.17 -22.55
CA ALA A 272 -20.65 22.96 -22.75
C ALA A 272 -20.97 22.39 -24.16
N GLY A 273 -21.88 21.41 -24.21
CA GLY A 273 -22.46 20.85 -25.44
C GLY A 273 -21.65 19.74 -26.13
N LEU A 274 -20.58 19.24 -25.52
CA LEU A 274 -19.69 18.23 -26.12
C LEU A 274 -20.34 16.83 -26.14
N PRO A 275 -20.04 15.98 -27.15
CA PRO A 275 -20.67 14.66 -27.31
C PRO A 275 -20.63 13.78 -26.05
N LEU A 276 -19.49 13.75 -25.34
CA LEU A 276 -19.34 12.96 -24.12
C LEU A 276 -20.35 13.35 -23.03
N THR A 277 -20.64 14.64 -22.86
CA THR A 277 -21.54 15.15 -21.81
C THR A 277 -22.98 14.67 -21.99
N LYS A 278 -23.36 14.23 -23.19
CA LYS A 278 -24.67 13.65 -23.49
C LYS A 278 -24.76 12.15 -23.20
N ARG A 279 -23.61 11.46 -23.11
CA ARG A 279 -23.53 10.00 -22.92
C ARG A 279 -23.25 9.60 -21.47
N VAL A 280 -22.56 10.45 -20.71
CA VAL A 280 -22.03 10.10 -19.39
C VAL A 280 -22.37 11.17 -18.35
N ASP A 281 -23.28 10.82 -17.43
CA ASP A 281 -23.78 11.71 -16.37
C ASP A 281 -22.74 11.95 -15.27
N GLN A 282 -22.05 10.89 -14.82
CA GLN A 282 -20.97 10.97 -13.84
C GLN A 282 -19.63 10.64 -14.48
N ARG A 283 -18.74 11.62 -14.52
CA ARG A 283 -17.38 11.48 -15.08
C ARG A 283 -16.39 11.31 -13.94
N GLN A 284 -15.33 10.54 -14.18
CA GLN A 284 -14.26 10.28 -13.22
C GLN A 284 -12.91 10.78 -13.75
N SER A 285 -11.97 11.04 -12.84
CA SER A 285 -10.59 11.38 -13.18
C SER A 285 -9.67 10.26 -12.74
N GLY A 286 -8.65 9.96 -13.53
CA GLY A 286 -7.77 8.83 -13.29
C GLY A 286 -7.16 8.28 -14.57
N VAL A 287 -6.76 7.00 -14.57
CA VAL A 287 -6.13 6.33 -15.70
C VAL A 287 -6.90 5.06 -16.06
N TRP A 288 -7.31 4.93 -17.31
CA TRP A 288 -8.01 3.78 -17.85
C TRP A 288 -7.09 2.98 -18.77
N VAL A 289 -7.24 1.66 -18.72
CA VAL A 289 -6.48 0.73 -19.54
C VAL A 289 -7.40 0.07 -20.55
N VAL A 290 -7.08 0.22 -21.83
CA VAL A 290 -7.80 -0.39 -22.95
C VAL A 290 -6.91 -1.46 -23.59
N ASP A 291 -7.43 -2.66 -23.78
CA ASP A 291 -6.79 -3.65 -24.64
C ASP A 291 -6.96 -3.22 -26.11
N THR A 292 -5.84 -2.91 -26.79
CA THR A 292 -5.85 -2.37 -28.15
C THR A 292 -6.34 -3.35 -29.22
N GLN A 293 -6.44 -4.64 -28.90
CA GLN A 293 -6.94 -5.66 -29.82
C GLN A 293 -8.46 -5.79 -29.76
N THR A 294 -9.04 -5.70 -28.56
CA THR A 294 -10.47 -5.94 -28.33
C THR A 294 -11.28 -4.64 -28.14
N GLY A 295 -10.61 -3.53 -27.81
CA GLY A 295 -11.27 -2.27 -27.46
C GLY A 295 -11.88 -2.26 -26.06
N GLN A 296 -11.73 -3.34 -25.28
CA GLN A 296 -12.30 -3.43 -23.94
C GLN A 296 -11.47 -2.66 -22.90
N ILE A 297 -12.17 -2.01 -21.98
CA ILE A 297 -11.55 -1.48 -20.75
C ILE A 297 -11.30 -2.67 -19.82
N VAL A 298 -10.03 -2.90 -19.48
CA VAL A 298 -9.61 -4.08 -18.69
C VAL A 298 -9.13 -3.73 -17.28
N ALA A 299 -8.78 -2.46 -17.05
CA ALA A 299 -8.36 -1.98 -15.73
C ALA A 299 -8.52 -0.47 -15.63
N PHE A 300 -8.56 0.05 -14.40
CA PHE A 300 -8.56 1.48 -14.16
C PHE A 300 -8.01 1.83 -12.78
N LEU A 301 -7.57 3.08 -12.65
CA LEU A 301 -7.33 3.78 -11.40
C LEU A 301 -8.13 5.07 -11.42
N VAL A 302 -8.91 5.32 -10.37
CA VAL A 302 -9.68 6.54 -10.17
C VAL A 302 -9.02 7.37 -9.07
N PHE A 303 -8.77 8.65 -9.32
CA PHE A 303 -8.42 9.56 -8.25
C PHE A 303 -9.65 9.92 -7.42
N THR A 304 -9.52 9.80 -6.10
CA THR A 304 -10.54 10.20 -5.14
C THR A 304 -10.06 11.48 -4.44
N GLY A 305 -10.96 12.43 -4.21
CA GLY A 305 -10.62 13.77 -3.69
C GLY A 305 -10.44 14.83 -4.78
N ASN A 306 -9.40 15.68 -4.67
CA ASN A 306 -9.29 16.93 -5.43
C ASN A 306 -8.64 16.83 -6.83
N VAL A 307 -8.25 15.64 -7.29
CA VAL A 307 -7.77 15.48 -8.68
C VAL A 307 -8.97 15.27 -9.60
N GLN A 308 -9.40 16.34 -10.27
CA GLN A 308 -10.51 16.32 -11.24
C GLN A 308 -10.04 16.28 -12.69
N GLU A 309 -8.74 16.50 -12.95
CA GLU A 309 -8.15 16.56 -14.28
C GLU A 309 -6.78 15.87 -14.32
N VAL A 310 -6.64 14.96 -15.28
CA VAL A 310 -5.36 14.37 -15.70
C VAL A 310 -4.93 15.07 -16.98
N PHE A 311 -3.65 15.43 -17.08
CA PHE A 311 -3.14 16.16 -18.23
C PHE A 311 -2.29 15.27 -19.16
N GLU A 312 -1.27 14.60 -18.64
CA GLU A 312 -0.43 13.65 -19.38
C GLU A 312 -0.22 12.37 -18.56
N VAL A 313 -0.01 11.24 -19.25
CA VAL A 313 0.32 9.93 -18.66
C VAL A 313 1.58 9.42 -19.34
N LYS A 314 2.59 9.02 -18.56
CA LYS A 314 3.82 8.36 -19.06
C LYS A 314 4.14 7.11 -18.26
N VAL A 315 4.48 6.04 -18.97
CA VAL A 315 4.99 4.80 -18.39
C VAL A 315 6.49 4.93 -18.14
N LEU A 316 6.97 4.66 -16.93
CA LEU A 316 8.40 4.60 -16.61
C LEU A 316 8.83 3.14 -16.41
N PRO A 317 9.99 2.71 -16.95
CA PRO A 317 10.41 1.31 -16.97
C PRO A 317 11.07 0.88 -15.65
N HIS A 318 10.39 1.13 -14.54
CA HIS A 318 10.86 0.85 -13.18
C HIS A 318 9.71 0.29 -12.35
N GLN A 319 9.97 -0.73 -11.54
CA GLN A 319 8.94 -1.37 -10.71
C GLN A 319 8.50 -0.44 -9.57
N PHE A 320 9.43 0.30 -8.98
CA PHE A 320 9.16 1.23 -7.88
C PHE A 320 10.03 2.48 -7.99
N ALA A 321 9.59 3.45 -8.81
CA ALA A 321 10.25 4.74 -8.89
C ALA A 321 9.79 5.68 -7.75
N ALA A 322 10.74 6.43 -7.19
CA ALA A 322 10.51 7.58 -6.32
C ALA A 322 10.77 8.88 -7.09
N ILE A 323 10.10 9.95 -6.67
CA ILE A 323 10.37 11.31 -7.12
C ILE A 323 10.61 12.18 -5.90
N VAL A 324 11.61 13.05 -5.99
CA VAL A 324 12.03 13.93 -4.90
C VAL A 324 11.65 15.37 -5.25
N ASP A 325 10.97 16.05 -4.33
CA ASP A 325 10.60 17.45 -4.51
C ASP A 325 11.81 18.39 -4.47
N GLY A 326 11.63 19.61 -4.99
CA GLY A 326 12.68 20.64 -5.06
C GLY A 326 13.15 21.22 -3.72
N GLN A 327 12.44 20.95 -2.63
CA GLN A 327 12.74 21.42 -1.26
C GLN A 327 13.30 20.30 -0.38
N SER A 328 13.40 19.08 -0.90
CA SER A 328 13.81 17.92 -0.15
C SER A 328 15.24 18.05 0.36
N PRO A 329 15.52 17.69 1.64
CA PRO A 329 16.87 17.71 2.18
C PRO A 329 17.81 16.75 1.42
N PHE A 330 17.26 15.73 0.75
CA PHE A 330 18.07 14.80 -0.06
C PHE A 330 18.80 15.51 -1.20
N LEU A 331 18.29 16.63 -1.72
CA LEU A 331 18.96 17.41 -2.77
C LEU A 331 20.29 18.00 -2.30
N ALA A 332 20.39 18.40 -1.03
CA ALA A 332 21.63 18.95 -0.48
C ALA A 332 22.76 17.90 -0.38
N SER A 333 22.40 16.63 -0.22
CA SER A 333 23.34 15.53 0.00
C SER A 333 23.49 14.56 -1.19
N SER A 334 22.79 14.79 -2.31
CA SER A 334 22.74 13.86 -3.45
C SER A 334 23.24 14.53 -4.73
N TYR A 335 24.41 14.13 -5.20
CA TYR A 335 25.03 14.68 -6.41
C TYR A 335 25.66 13.58 -7.26
N GLU A 336 25.91 13.90 -8.53
CA GLU A 336 26.58 13.02 -9.49
C GLU A 336 27.85 13.74 -9.92
N LEU A 337 28.99 13.06 -9.84
CA LEU A 337 30.28 13.62 -10.24
C LEU A 337 30.78 12.90 -11.50
N PRO A 338 31.56 13.57 -12.36
CA PRO A 338 32.22 12.89 -13.47
C PRO A 338 33.11 11.75 -12.98
N ASP A 339 33.20 10.66 -13.77
CA ASP A 339 34.00 9.48 -13.44
C ASP A 339 35.46 9.81 -13.10
N ALA A 340 36.03 10.86 -13.71
CA ALA A 340 37.38 11.32 -13.44
C ALA A 340 37.56 11.83 -11.99
N VAL A 341 36.52 12.44 -11.41
CA VAL A 341 36.53 12.94 -10.03
C VAL A 341 36.31 11.79 -9.04
N LEU A 342 35.44 10.85 -9.37
CA LEU A 342 35.16 9.67 -8.52
C LEU A 342 36.44 8.85 -8.23
N LYS A 343 37.41 8.87 -9.15
CA LYS A 343 38.72 8.20 -8.98
C LYS A 343 39.63 8.83 -7.92
N ASN A 344 39.33 10.04 -7.45
CA ASN A 344 40.17 10.82 -6.53
C ASN A 344 39.44 11.21 -5.23
N LEU A 345 38.41 10.45 -4.82
CA LEU A 345 37.73 10.68 -3.54
C LEU A 345 38.61 10.23 -2.37
N ALA A 346 38.51 10.96 -1.25
CA ALA A 346 39.08 10.50 0.02
C ALA A 346 38.51 9.11 0.38
N PRO A 347 39.29 8.23 1.02
CA PRO A 347 38.78 6.93 1.45
C PRO A 347 37.57 7.14 2.38
N ALA A 348 36.57 6.29 2.23
CA ALA A 348 35.40 6.29 3.11
C ALA A 348 35.82 6.04 4.56
N ASP A 349 35.02 6.52 5.52
CA ASP A 349 35.15 6.10 6.91
C ASP A 349 35.14 4.56 6.96
N PRO A 350 36.20 3.94 7.49
CA PRO A 350 36.34 2.48 7.49
C PRO A 350 35.30 1.78 8.36
N VAL A 351 34.55 2.50 9.22
CA VAL A 351 33.44 1.97 10.03
C VAL A 351 32.10 2.12 9.32
N GLN A 352 31.88 3.24 8.63
CA GLN A 352 30.55 3.61 8.12
C GLN A 352 30.01 2.60 7.10
N ALA A 353 30.77 2.28 6.05
CA ALA A 353 30.28 1.40 4.99
C ALA A 353 30.05 -0.05 5.50
N PRO A 354 30.94 -0.64 6.32
CA PRO A 354 30.64 -1.93 6.97
C PRO A 354 29.45 -1.88 7.92
N LEU A 355 29.29 -0.81 8.70
CA LEU A 355 28.14 -0.65 9.59
C LEU A 355 26.84 -0.60 8.79
N GLU A 356 26.77 0.21 7.73
CA GLU A 356 25.62 0.29 6.84
C GLU A 356 25.31 -1.06 6.17
N ALA A 357 26.33 -1.85 5.81
CA ALA A 357 26.14 -3.19 5.29
C ALA A 357 25.52 -4.12 6.35
N ALA A 358 26.03 -4.10 7.57
CA ALA A 358 25.50 -4.87 8.69
C ALA A 358 24.06 -4.48 9.04
N SER A 359 23.78 -3.18 9.14
CA SER A 359 22.43 -2.67 9.41
C SER A 359 21.46 -2.99 8.27
N ARG A 360 21.90 -2.94 7.01
CA ARG A 360 21.05 -3.31 5.88
C ARG A 360 20.72 -4.81 5.87
N ALA A 361 21.70 -5.67 6.11
CA ALA A 361 21.46 -7.11 6.26
C ALA A 361 20.48 -7.37 7.42
N HIS A 362 20.64 -6.66 8.53
CA HIS A 362 19.74 -6.77 9.69
C HIS A 362 18.30 -6.36 9.33
N VAL A 363 18.10 -5.20 8.72
CA VAL A 363 16.78 -4.70 8.30
C VAL A 363 16.12 -5.61 7.25
N ASN A 364 16.90 -6.22 6.37
CA ASN A 364 16.41 -7.17 5.36
C ASN A 364 16.01 -8.53 5.95
N GLY A 365 16.36 -8.80 7.22
CA GLY A 365 16.14 -10.10 7.86
C GLY A 365 17.23 -11.14 7.57
N ASP A 366 18.35 -10.75 6.93
CA ASP A 366 19.53 -11.59 6.69
C ASP A 366 20.38 -11.69 7.97
N LEU A 367 19.78 -12.23 9.03
CA LEU A 367 20.28 -12.12 10.40
C LEU A 367 21.66 -12.76 10.60
N ASP A 368 21.96 -13.89 9.95
CA ASP A 368 23.27 -14.54 10.08
C ASP A 368 24.39 -13.73 9.40
N GLU A 369 24.09 -13.10 8.26
CA GLU A 369 25.01 -12.19 7.58
C GLU A 369 25.24 -10.94 8.44
N ALA A 370 24.16 -10.33 8.93
CA ALA A 370 24.21 -9.16 9.79
C ALA A 370 25.07 -9.40 11.05
N LEU A 371 24.85 -10.52 11.74
CA LEU A 371 25.65 -10.89 12.92
C LEU A 371 27.13 -11.04 12.58
N THR A 372 27.45 -11.66 11.44
CA THR A 372 28.84 -11.83 10.98
C THR A 372 29.48 -10.47 10.73
N LEU A 373 28.80 -9.58 10.00
CA LEU A 373 29.30 -8.24 9.68
C LEU A 373 29.50 -7.39 10.94
N TYR A 374 28.54 -7.40 11.88
CA TYR A 374 28.69 -6.71 13.16
C TYR A 374 29.89 -7.25 13.97
N GLN A 375 30.07 -8.57 14.02
CA GLN A 375 31.21 -9.18 14.71
C GLN A 375 32.55 -8.80 14.07
N GLU A 376 32.64 -8.81 12.74
CA GLU A 376 33.85 -8.38 12.02
C GLU A 376 34.18 -6.91 12.30
N LEU A 377 33.17 -6.06 12.35
CA LEU A 377 33.33 -4.66 12.68
C LEU A 377 33.81 -4.47 14.12
N LEU A 378 33.23 -5.20 15.08
CA LEU A 378 33.63 -5.16 16.49
C LEU A 378 35.01 -5.80 16.75
N LYS A 379 35.51 -6.68 15.88
CA LYS A 379 36.92 -7.14 15.97
C LYS A 379 37.90 -6.00 15.70
N GLN A 380 37.57 -5.08 14.80
CA GLN A 380 38.42 -3.95 14.44
C GLN A 380 38.18 -2.74 15.34
N TYR A 381 36.93 -2.52 15.73
CA TYR A 381 36.47 -1.37 16.53
C TYR A 381 35.63 -1.85 17.72
N PRO A 382 36.24 -2.51 18.73
CA PRO A 382 35.52 -3.17 19.81
C PRO A 382 34.66 -2.25 20.66
N ASP A 383 35.02 -0.96 20.70
CA ASP A 383 34.37 0.03 21.54
C ASP A 383 33.37 0.92 20.79
N HIS A 384 33.10 0.65 19.51
CA HIS A 384 32.19 1.48 18.71
C HIS A 384 30.76 1.40 19.26
N PRO A 385 30.18 2.51 19.80
CA PRO A 385 28.95 2.45 20.56
C PRO A 385 27.75 1.95 19.74
N VAL A 386 27.55 2.52 18.54
CA VAL A 386 26.43 2.19 17.65
C VAL A 386 26.47 0.73 17.22
N THR A 387 27.65 0.22 16.88
CA THR A 387 27.81 -1.19 16.48
C THR A 387 27.50 -2.13 17.63
N ASN A 388 27.96 -1.83 18.85
CA ASN A 388 27.69 -2.68 20.03
C ASN A 388 26.20 -2.76 20.35
N GLN A 389 25.47 -1.65 20.23
CA GLN A 389 24.03 -1.59 20.43
C GLN A 389 23.28 -2.36 19.33
N GLN A 390 23.54 -2.06 18.06
CA GLN A 390 22.86 -2.73 16.94
C GLN A 390 23.16 -4.23 16.88
N TYR A 391 24.37 -4.65 17.24
CA TYR A 391 24.70 -6.07 17.38
C TYR A 391 23.87 -6.74 18.48
N GLY A 392 23.66 -6.07 19.62
CA GLY A 392 22.81 -6.56 20.70
C GLY A 392 21.35 -6.76 20.27
N VAL A 393 20.80 -5.81 19.50
CA VAL A 393 19.44 -5.92 18.93
C VAL A 393 19.38 -7.01 17.86
N CYS A 394 20.39 -7.12 16.98
CA CYS A 394 20.46 -8.17 15.97
C CYS A 394 20.51 -9.58 16.59
N LEU A 395 21.19 -9.74 17.74
CA LEU A 395 21.19 -10.99 18.49
C LEU A 395 19.80 -11.34 19.05
N LEU A 396 19.04 -10.33 19.48
CA LEU A 396 17.66 -10.51 19.94
C LEU A 396 16.78 -11.02 18.80
N ASP A 397 16.81 -10.35 17.65
CA ASP A 397 16.02 -10.73 16.47
C ASP A 397 16.43 -12.10 15.92
N ALA A 398 17.72 -12.44 16.00
CA ALA A 398 18.26 -13.77 15.67
C ALA A 398 17.96 -14.84 16.73
N LYS A 399 17.13 -14.53 17.73
CA LYS A 399 16.74 -15.43 18.84
C LYS A 399 17.93 -15.95 19.66
N LYS A 400 19.06 -15.26 19.64
CA LYS A 400 20.26 -15.56 20.45
C LYS A 400 20.16 -14.82 21.79
N TRP A 401 19.05 -15.02 22.51
CA TRP A 401 18.61 -14.20 23.65
C TRP A 401 19.67 -14.04 24.75
N GLN A 402 20.34 -15.13 25.14
CA GLN A 402 21.40 -15.06 26.17
C GLN A 402 22.62 -14.23 25.72
N GLN A 403 22.97 -14.29 24.43
CA GLN A 403 24.05 -13.49 23.86
C GLN A 403 23.63 -12.02 23.76
N ALA A 404 22.37 -11.76 23.37
CA ALA A 404 21.79 -10.42 23.34
C ALA A 404 21.85 -9.77 24.74
N ILE A 405 21.45 -10.50 25.79
CA ILE A 405 21.54 -10.04 27.19
C ILE A 405 22.98 -9.65 27.54
N THR A 406 23.93 -10.55 27.29
CA THR A 406 25.35 -10.32 27.60
C THR A 406 25.89 -9.08 26.88
N GLN A 407 25.49 -8.88 25.61
CA GLN A 407 25.96 -7.79 24.78
C GLN A 407 25.32 -6.44 25.18
N LEU A 408 24.01 -6.41 25.41
CA LEU A 408 23.28 -5.21 25.81
C LEU A 408 23.66 -4.76 27.23
N GLN A 409 23.99 -5.69 28.14
CA GLN A 409 24.55 -5.34 29.45
C GLN A 409 25.89 -4.59 29.32
N LYS A 410 26.74 -4.93 28.34
CA LYS A 410 27.98 -4.17 28.07
C LYS A 410 27.69 -2.76 27.55
N VAL A 411 26.62 -2.59 26.77
CA VAL A 411 26.16 -1.27 26.32
C VAL A 411 25.76 -0.43 27.54
N LEU A 412 24.94 -0.98 28.44
CA LEU A 412 24.52 -0.28 29.67
C LEU A 412 25.66 0.00 30.66
N GLN A 413 26.73 -0.81 30.68
CA GLN A 413 27.93 -0.50 31.48
C GLN A 413 28.62 0.79 31.03
N ARG A 414 28.48 1.18 29.75
CA ARG A 414 29.11 2.38 29.17
C ARG A 414 28.15 3.55 29.05
N SER A 415 26.88 3.25 28.82
CA SER A 415 25.78 4.20 28.69
C SER A 415 24.62 3.75 29.60
N PRO A 416 24.70 4.00 30.92
CA PRO A 416 23.70 3.55 31.89
C PRO A 416 22.31 4.17 31.69
N ASP A 417 22.20 5.23 30.89
CA ASP A 417 21.00 5.99 30.55
C ASP A 417 20.44 5.63 29.16
N ASN A 418 20.87 4.51 28.57
CA ASN A 418 20.37 4.06 27.27
C ASN A 418 19.04 3.30 27.41
N ALA A 419 17.91 4.02 27.30
CA ALA A 419 16.56 3.44 27.40
C ALA A 419 16.27 2.38 26.31
N GLU A 420 16.85 2.52 25.12
CA GLU A 420 16.66 1.56 24.02
C GLU A 420 17.31 0.20 24.32
N ALA A 421 18.51 0.22 24.90
CA ALA A 421 19.20 -0.98 25.37
C ALA A 421 18.45 -1.64 26.55
N MET A 422 17.88 -0.85 27.47
CA MET A 422 17.04 -1.36 28.56
C MET A 422 15.79 -2.07 28.02
N ASN A 423 15.03 -1.45 27.12
CA ASN A 423 13.88 -2.09 26.50
C ASN A 423 14.27 -3.37 25.74
N SER A 424 15.39 -3.35 25.02
CA SER A 424 15.89 -4.53 24.31
C SER A 424 16.26 -5.68 25.26
N LEU A 425 16.83 -5.37 26.44
CA LEU A 425 17.03 -6.36 27.50
C LEU A 425 15.70 -6.89 28.03
N GLY A 426 14.72 -6.01 28.25
CA GLY A 426 13.37 -6.40 28.67
C GLY A 426 12.74 -7.41 27.70
N CYS A 427 12.80 -7.14 26.40
CA CYS A 427 12.36 -8.08 25.36
C CYS A 427 13.14 -9.41 25.40
N ALA A 428 14.47 -9.37 25.57
CA ALA A 428 15.28 -10.60 25.62
C ALA A 428 14.92 -11.49 26.83
N TYR A 429 14.68 -10.90 27.99
CA TYR A 429 14.22 -11.62 29.18
C TYR A 429 12.81 -12.16 29.01
N GLN A 430 11.92 -11.40 28.37
CA GLN A 430 10.57 -11.84 28.07
C GLN A 430 10.56 -13.08 27.15
N GLU A 431 11.42 -13.13 26.13
CA GLU A 431 11.54 -14.31 25.27
C GLU A 431 12.08 -15.55 26.00
N LEU A 432 12.83 -15.36 27.09
CA LEU A 432 13.27 -16.44 27.98
C LEU A 432 12.20 -16.85 29.02
N GLY A 433 11.03 -16.19 29.04
CA GLY A 433 9.99 -16.39 30.06
C GLY A 433 10.36 -15.78 31.43
N GLU A 434 11.40 -14.96 31.51
CA GLU A 434 11.83 -14.26 32.72
C GLU A 434 11.06 -12.94 32.89
N ASP A 435 9.74 -13.04 32.98
CA ASP A 435 8.80 -11.91 32.94
C ASP A 435 9.06 -10.86 34.05
N ASN A 436 9.53 -11.26 35.23
CA ASN A 436 9.86 -10.32 36.31
C ASN A 436 11.06 -9.43 35.95
N GLN A 437 12.11 -10.02 35.38
CA GLN A 437 13.28 -9.29 34.89
C GLN A 437 12.89 -8.38 33.72
N ALA A 438 12.05 -8.88 32.82
CA ALA A 438 11.54 -8.09 31.70
C ALA A 438 10.83 -6.82 32.20
N MET A 439 9.92 -6.96 33.17
CA MET A 439 9.20 -5.85 33.80
C MET A 439 10.15 -4.81 34.39
N GLN A 440 11.18 -5.25 35.14
CA GLN A 440 12.17 -4.35 35.74
C GLN A 440 12.90 -3.49 34.69
N TYR A 441 13.28 -4.07 33.56
CA TYR A 441 13.96 -3.32 32.51
C TYR A 441 13.01 -2.39 31.73
N PHE A 442 11.75 -2.77 31.53
CA PHE A 442 10.76 -1.85 30.96
C PHE A 442 10.51 -0.65 31.89
N ASP A 443 10.37 -0.90 33.20
CA ASP A 443 10.20 0.16 34.20
C ASP A 443 11.43 1.10 34.24
N GLN A 444 12.65 0.54 34.15
CA GLN A 444 13.88 1.35 34.07
C GLN A 444 13.96 2.19 32.79
N ALA A 445 13.55 1.63 31.65
CA ALA A 445 13.53 2.35 30.39
C ALA A 445 12.55 3.54 30.46
N ILE A 446 11.36 3.34 31.01
CA ILE A 446 10.35 4.39 31.23
C ILE A 446 10.82 5.43 32.26
N ALA A 447 11.51 5.01 33.31
CA ALA A 447 12.06 5.94 34.30
C ALA A 447 13.16 6.83 33.70
N THR A 448 13.91 6.31 32.73
CA THR A 448 14.98 7.04 32.02
C THR A 448 14.39 7.97 30.96
N ASP A 449 13.39 7.51 30.20
CA ASP A 449 12.65 8.30 29.23
C ASP A 449 11.14 8.02 29.36
N GLN A 450 10.43 8.95 29.98
CA GLN A 450 8.99 8.86 30.24
C GLN A 450 8.12 8.88 28.97
N GLN A 451 8.69 9.21 27.81
CA GLN A 451 7.99 9.19 26.53
C GLN A 451 8.38 7.99 25.66
N PHE A 452 9.13 7.04 26.22
CA PHE A 452 9.62 5.90 25.46
C PHE A 452 8.53 4.86 25.20
N ALA A 453 7.75 5.12 24.14
CA ALA A 453 6.53 4.39 23.80
C ALA A 453 6.71 2.88 23.65
N LEU A 454 7.86 2.40 23.14
CA LEU A 454 8.13 0.97 22.99
C LEU A 454 8.16 0.24 24.33
N ALA A 455 8.76 0.85 25.36
CA ALA A 455 8.80 0.26 26.70
C ALA A 455 7.41 0.21 27.35
N HIS A 456 6.63 1.29 27.23
CA HIS A 456 5.22 1.31 27.67
C HIS A 456 4.39 0.23 26.97
N TYR A 457 4.49 0.12 25.65
CA TYR A 457 3.75 -0.89 24.88
C TYR A 457 4.12 -2.32 25.29
N ASN A 458 5.42 -2.61 25.45
CA ASN A 458 5.88 -3.93 25.88
C ASN A 458 5.47 -4.25 27.32
N ARG A 459 5.55 -3.26 28.23
CA ARG A 459 5.04 -3.35 29.59
C ARG A 459 3.54 -3.65 29.61
N GLY A 460 2.75 -2.98 28.77
CA GLY A 460 1.31 -3.22 28.63
C GLY A 460 0.99 -4.67 28.26
N LYS A 461 1.63 -5.22 27.22
CA LYS A 461 1.47 -6.64 26.86
C LYS A 461 1.79 -7.58 28.04
N LEU A 462 2.84 -7.28 28.79
CA LEU A 462 3.26 -8.10 29.92
C LEU A 462 2.25 -8.05 31.09
N LEU A 463 1.73 -6.86 31.40
CA LEU A 463 0.66 -6.68 32.38
C LEU A 463 -0.61 -7.45 31.99
N LEU A 464 -0.99 -7.41 30.71
CA LEU A 464 -2.11 -8.19 30.18
C LEU A 464 -1.87 -9.70 30.31
N LYS A 465 -0.66 -10.17 29.98
CA LYS A 465 -0.25 -11.57 30.15
C LYS A 465 -0.38 -12.02 31.61
N GLN A 466 -0.07 -11.13 32.54
CA GLN A 466 -0.20 -11.33 33.99
C GLN A 466 -1.62 -11.10 34.55
N ARG A 467 -2.63 -10.90 33.68
CA ARG A 467 -4.04 -10.62 34.05
C ARG A 467 -4.27 -9.28 34.76
N ASN A 468 -3.30 -8.37 34.77
CA ASN A 468 -3.51 -6.99 35.21
C ASN A 468 -4.07 -6.15 34.05
N TYR A 469 -5.37 -6.32 33.77
CA TYR A 469 -6.04 -5.66 32.66
C TYR A 469 -6.19 -4.15 32.83
N SER A 470 -6.44 -3.66 34.05
CA SER A 470 -6.61 -2.23 34.31
C SER A 470 -5.40 -1.41 33.90
N ASP A 471 -4.21 -1.80 34.36
CA ASP A 471 -2.96 -1.12 33.98
C ASP A 471 -2.51 -1.53 32.57
N GLY A 472 -2.74 -2.80 32.20
CA GLY A 472 -2.34 -3.33 30.91
C GLY A 472 -2.94 -2.58 29.73
N TRP A 473 -4.23 -2.27 29.75
CA TRP A 473 -4.87 -1.52 28.66
C TRP A 473 -4.40 -0.08 28.56
N LEU A 474 -4.11 0.57 29.69
CA LEU A 474 -3.58 1.93 29.72
C LEU A 474 -2.22 2.00 29.01
N GLU A 475 -1.34 1.05 29.35
CA GLU A 475 0.00 0.94 28.78
C GLU A 475 -0.04 0.49 27.31
N TYR A 476 -0.98 -0.38 26.95
CA TYR A 476 -1.14 -0.89 25.59
C TYR A 476 -1.52 0.20 24.57
N ASP A 477 -2.13 1.31 24.99
CA ASP A 477 -2.43 2.45 24.11
C ASP A 477 -1.19 3.24 23.66
N TRP A 478 -0.04 3.08 24.32
CA TRP A 478 1.21 3.65 23.83
C TRP A 478 1.66 3.07 22.48
N ARG A 479 1.05 1.96 22.03
CA ARG A 479 1.24 1.41 20.69
C ARG A 479 1.08 2.46 19.58
N TRP A 480 0.20 3.45 19.76
CA TRP A 480 -0.02 4.52 18.77
C TRP A 480 1.17 5.46 18.59
N GLN A 481 2.14 5.43 19.51
CA GLN A 481 3.36 6.20 19.46
C GLN A 481 4.57 5.35 19.02
N THR A 482 4.37 4.09 18.64
CA THR A 482 5.44 3.21 18.15
C THR A 482 5.43 3.12 16.61
N PRO A 483 6.59 2.86 15.96
CA PRO A 483 6.67 2.84 14.49
C PRO A 483 5.80 1.78 13.81
N GLN A 484 5.38 0.75 14.55
CA GLN A 484 4.62 -0.38 14.01
C GLN A 484 3.13 -0.05 13.75
N PHE A 485 2.60 0.99 14.39
CA PHE A 485 1.18 1.35 14.28
C PHE A 485 1.02 2.73 13.67
N VAL A 486 0.07 2.85 12.74
CA VAL A 486 -0.27 4.13 12.12
C VAL A 486 -1.54 4.67 12.78
N PRO A 487 -1.49 5.82 13.47
CA PRO A 487 -2.67 6.42 14.07
C PRO A 487 -3.76 6.70 13.05
N PHE A 488 -5.00 6.41 13.42
CA PHE A 488 -6.17 6.78 12.62
C PHE A 488 -6.34 8.30 12.60
N LYS A 489 -6.21 8.91 11.42
CA LYS A 489 -6.34 10.37 11.25
C LYS A 489 -7.81 10.74 11.07
N CYS A 490 -8.41 11.33 12.09
CA CYS A 490 -9.79 11.78 12.09
C CYS A 490 -9.93 13.12 12.82
N ASP A 491 -10.80 14.00 12.32
CA ASP A 491 -11.03 15.32 12.92
C ASP A 491 -12.12 15.28 14.01
N LYS A 492 -12.83 14.16 14.14
CA LYS A 492 -13.81 13.92 15.22
C LYS A 492 -13.05 13.60 16.51
N PRO A 493 -13.63 13.84 17.70
CA PRO A 493 -13.01 13.44 18.96
C PRO A 493 -12.91 11.90 19.09
N GLN A 494 -11.78 11.43 19.64
CA GLN A 494 -11.66 10.04 20.08
C GLN A 494 -12.39 9.88 21.41
N TRP A 495 -13.33 8.94 21.49
CA TRP A 495 -14.05 8.60 22.72
C TRP A 495 -13.06 8.10 23.79
N GLN A 496 -13.17 8.65 25.00
CA GLN A 496 -12.31 8.32 26.15
C GLN A 496 -13.05 7.60 27.30
N GLY A 497 -14.34 7.31 27.12
CA GLY A 497 -15.19 6.66 28.14
C GLY A 497 -16.27 7.59 28.72
N GLU A 498 -16.40 8.82 28.22
CA GLU A 498 -17.49 9.74 28.55
C GLU A 498 -18.86 9.23 28.07
N ASP A 499 -19.96 9.82 28.56
CA ASP A 499 -21.33 9.48 28.14
C ASP A 499 -21.54 9.82 26.66
N ILE A 500 -21.95 8.81 25.89
CA ILE A 500 -22.19 8.89 24.44
C ILE A 500 -23.57 8.35 24.07
N SER A 501 -24.51 8.30 25.02
CA SER A 501 -25.86 7.74 24.82
C SER A 501 -26.65 8.38 23.68
N ASP A 502 -26.38 9.64 23.36
CA ASP A 502 -26.99 10.37 22.23
C ASP A 502 -26.12 10.38 20.95
N LYS A 503 -24.92 9.79 20.98
CA LYS A 503 -23.92 9.84 19.91
C LYS A 503 -23.81 8.57 19.10
N THR A 504 -23.49 8.73 17.82
CA THR A 504 -23.05 7.63 16.95
C THR A 504 -21.53 7.48 17.05
N ILE A 505 -21.06 6.28 17.39
CA ILE A 505 -19.62 5.97 17.53
C ILE A 505 -19.11 5.14 16.35
N LEU A 506 -17.97 5.56 15.80
CA LEU A 506 -17.19 4.75 14.87
C LEU A 506 -16.17 3.90 15.63
N VAL A 507 -16.28 2.58 15.53
CA VAL A 507 -15.20 1.67 15.96
C VAL A 507 -14.40 1.27 14.74
N HIS A 508 -13.13 1.66 14.69
CA HIS A 508 -12.28 1.34 13.54
C HIS A 508 -11.36 0.15 13.83
N SER A 509 -11.12 -0.61 12.78
CA SER A 509 -10.21 -1.74 12.74
C SER A 509 -8.77 -1.32 12.98
N GLU A 510 -8.03 -2.20 13.66
CA GLU A 510 -6.58 -2.26 13.73
C GLU A 510 -6.13 -3.73 13.79
N GLN A 511 -4.83 -3.98 13.62
CA GLN A 511 -4.20 -5.30 13.79
C GLN A 511 -4.78 -6.42 12.89
N GLY A 512 -4.60 -7.68 13.27
CA GLY A 512 -4.88 -8.84 12.44
C GLY A 512 -6.31 -9.35 12.56
N ASN A 513 -6.70 -10.26 11.65
CA ASN A 513 -8.05 -10.84 11.62
C ASN A 513 -8.48 -11.49 12.96
N GLY A 514 -7.55 -12.16 13.65
CA GLY A 514 -7.82 -12.79 14.95
C GLY A 514 -8.17 -11.76 16.03
N ASP A 515 -7.51 -10.60 16.01
CA ASP A 515 -7.74 -9.51 16.97
C ASP A 515 -9.14 -8.93 16.80
N HIS A 516 -9.56 -8.73 15.55
CA HIS A 516 -10.93 -8.31 15.25
C HIS A 516 -11.96 -9.26 15.83
N ILE A 517 -11.84 -10.53 15.46
CA ILE A 517 -12.78 -11.57 15.87
C ILE A 517 -12.85 -11.67 17.39
N MET A 518 -11.69 -11.60 18.06
CA MET A 518 -11.64 -11.60 19.51
C MET A 518 -12.33 -10.37 20.10
N PHE A 519 -12.00 -9.16 19.66
CA PHE A 519 -12.46 -7.93 20.30
C PHE A 519 -13.89 -7.51 19.92
N TRP A 520 -14.49 -8.11 18.89
CA TRP A 520 -15.89 -7.83 18.58
C TRP A 520 -16.86 -8.16 19.71
N ARG A 521 -16.47 -9.00 20.68
CA ARG A 521 -17.18 -9.26 21.94
C ARG A 521 -17.56 -7.99 22.72
N PHE A 522 -16.83 -6.89 22.49
CA PHE A 522 -17.05 -5.62 23.16
C PHE A 522 -18.08 -4.73 22.44
N LEU A 523 -18.40 -5.03 21.19
CA LEU A 523 -19.35 -4.22 20.40
C LEU A 523 -20.78 -4.25 20.96
N PRO A 524 -21.32 -5.40 21.43
CA PRO A 524 -22.63 -5.41 22.09
C PRO A 524 -22.65 -4.55 23.36
N LEU A 525 -21.60 -4.62 24.19
CA LEU A 525 -21.49 -3.80 25.41
C LEU A 525 -21.39 -2.30 25.09
N LEU A 526 -20.72 -1.95 23.99
CA LEU A 526 -20.64 -0.57 23.53
C LEU A 526 -22.00 -0.07 23.03
N ALA A 527 -22.74 -0.91 22.30
CA ALA A 527 -24.04 -0.56 21.73
C ALA A 527 -25.08 -0.20 22.81
N GLU A 528 -24.96 -0.75 24.03
CA GLU A 528 -25.79 -0.37 25.18
C GLU A 528 -25.50 1.05 25.71
N ARG A 529 -24.37 1.65 25.34
CA ARG A 529 -23.90 2.95 25.85
C ARG A 529 -23.99 4.09 24.84
N CYS A 530 -24.37 3.81 23.60
CA CYS A 530 -24.41 4.80 22.53
C CYS A 530 -25.69 4.72 21.70
N LYS A 531 -25.92 5.72 20.84
CA LYS A 531 -27.06 5.72 19.93
C LYS A 531 -26.91 4.65 18.84
N GLU A 532 -25.74 4.60 18.19
CA GLU A 532 -25.45 3.66 17.11
C GLU A 532 -23.94 3.33 17.07
N VAL A 533 -23.61 2.07 16.78
CA VAL A 533 -22.24 1.62 16.53
C VAL A 533 -22.04 1.41 15.02
N ILE A 534 -21.08 2.13 14.45
CA ILE A 534 -20.58 1.91 13.10
C ILE A 534 -19.23 1.21 13.23
N TYR A 535 -19.12 0.00 12.69
CA TYR A 535 -17.84 -0.69 12.58
C TYR A 535 -17.19 -0.40 11.23
N PHE A 536 -15.92 -0.06 11.24
CA PHE A 536 -15.11 0.14 10.04
C PHE A 536 -13.96 -0.86 10.04
N GLY A 537 -13.89 -1.75 9.05
CA GLY A 537 -12.83 -2.76 9.02
C GLY A 537 -12.63 -3.50 7.70
N PRO A 538 -11.76 -4.52 7.71
CA PRO A 538 -11.40 -5.27 6.52
C PRO A 538 -12.60 -5.88 5.80
N GLU A 539 -12.63 -5.81 4.46
CA GLU A 539 -13.73 -6.31 3.62
C GLU A 539 -14.01 -7.79 3.83
N ASN A 540 -12.96 -8.60 3.99
CA ASN A 540 -13.04 -10.04 4.22
C ASN A 540 -13.75 -10.42 5.54
N LEU A 541 -13.87 -9.48 6.48
CA LEU A 541 -14.54 -9.65 7.78
C LEU A 541 -15.91 -8.94 7.84
N ALA A 542 -16.17 -8.00 6.92
CA ALA A 542 -17.34 -7.13 6.95
C ALA A 542 -18.69 -7.87 7.03
N PRO A 543 -18.90 -9.02 6.35
CA PRO A 543 -20.16 -9.75 6.48
C PRO A 543 -20.38 -10.36 7.86
N LEU A 544 -19.33 -10.78 8.58
CA LEU A 544 -19.48 -11.41 9.89
C LEU A 544 -19.79 -10.38 10.99
N VAL A 545 -19.05 -9.28 11.02
CA VAL A 545 -19.25 -8.23 12.04
C VAL A 545 -20.62 -7.56 11.93
N ALA A 546 -21.22 -7.56 10.73
CA ALA A 546 -22.57 -7.06 10.50
C ALA A 546 -23.65 -7.87 11.24
N GLU A 547 -23.37 -9.13 11.57
CA GLU A 547 -24.31 -10.01 12.30
C GLU A 547 -24.16 -9.87 13.82
N ILE A 548 -23.22 -9.05 14.31
CA ILE A 548 -22.98 -8.89 15.74
C ILE A 548 -24.05 -7.97 16.34
N PRO A 549 -24.75 -8.39 17.41
CA PRO A 549 -25.78 -7.57 18.04
C PRO A 549 -25.26 -6.18 18.42
N GLY A 550 -26.01 -5.14 18.04
CA GLY A 550 -25.67 -3.74 18.32
C GLY A 550 -24.83 -3.04 17.24
N VAL A 551 -24.23 -3.77 16.30
CA VAL A 551 -23.55 -3.17 15.14
C VAL A 551 -24.59 -2.70 14.13
N SER A 552 -24.73 -1.39 13.97
CA SER A 552 -25.73 -0.79 13.07
C SER A 552 -25.27 -0.81 11.61
N GLN A 553 -23.97 -0.63 11.39
CA GLN A 553 -23.36 -0.63 10.06
C GLN A 553 -21.96 -1.24 10.10
N SER A 554 -21.63 -2.02 9.07
CA SER A 554 -20.27 -2.49 8.78
C SER A 554 -19.80 -1.83 7.47
N ARG A 555 -18.69 -1.10 7.53
CA ARG A 555 -18.15 -0.33 6.41
C ARG A 555 -16.69 -0.73 6.13
N ILE A 556 -16.29 -0.63 4.87
CA ILE A 556 -14.94 -0.93 4.40
C ILE A 556 -14.14 0.36 4.15
N PRO A 557 -12.79 0.31 4.09
CA PRO A 557 -11.94 1.44 3.71
C PRO A 557 -12.43 2.18 2.46
N GLY A 558 -12.54 3.51 2.56
CA GLY A 558 -12.94 4.38 1.45
C GLY A 558 -14.46 4.61 1.28
N ALA A 559 -15.31 3.94 2.07
CA ALA A 559 -16.77 4.08 2.01
C ALA A 559 -17.38 4.86 3.20
N LEU A 560 -16.56 5.54 4.01
CA LEU A 560 -16.99 6.23 5.23
C LEU A 560 -17.11 7.74 5.00
N ASP A 561 -18.33 8.26 5.06
CA ASP A 561 -18.57 9.70 5.15
C ASP A 561 -18.35 10.17 6.61
N ARG A 562 -17.65 11.30 6.77
CA ARG A 562 -17.27 11.87 8.08
C ARG A 562 -18.47 12.36 8.88
N ASP A 563 -19.59 12.62 8.21
CA ASP A 563 -20.81 13.09 8.86
C ASP A 563 -21.65 11.96 9.47
N LEU A 564 -21.22 10.69 9.33
CA LEU A 564 -21.95 9.53 9.85
C LEU A 564 -21.78 9.28 11.35
N PHE A 565 -20.77 9.89 11.99
CA PHE A 565 -20.46 9.64 13.39
C PHE A 565 -20.00 10.91 14.12
N ASP A 566 -20.15 10.89 15.44
CA ASP A 566 -19.82 12.00 16.33
C ASP A 566 -18.47 11.82 17.00
N VAL A 567 -18.15 10.59 17.41
CA VAL A 567 -16.93 10.18 18.12
C VAL A 567 -16.37 8.90 17.49
N TYR A 568 -15.08 8.61 17.70
CA TYR A 568 -14.49 7.35 17.25
C TYR A 568 -13.66 6.65 18.33
N CYS A 569 -13.45 5.33 18.20
CA CYS A 569 -12.56 4.56 19.07
C CYS A 569 -11.84 3.45 18.28
N PRO A 570 -10.53 3.22 18.51
CA PRO A 570 -9.87 2.02 18.03
C PRO A 570 -10.44 0.77 18.71
N LEU A 571 -10.59 -0.33 17.95
CA LEU A 571 -11.19 -1.56 18.46
C LEU A 571 -10.47 -2.12 19.70
N LEU A 572 -9.14 -2.12 19.75
CA LEU A 572 -8.38 -2.69 20.87
C LEU A 572 -8.22 -1.71 22.04
N SER A 573 -8.69 -0.47 21.90
CA SER A 573 -8.81 0.49 23.01
C SER A 573 -10.17 0.39 23.73
N LEU A 574 -11.15 -0.32 23.15
CA LEU A 574 -12.46 -0.51 23.79
C LEU A 574 -12.39 -1.06 25.23
N PRO A 575 -11.55 -2.08 25.55
CA PRO A 575 -11.53 -2.63 26.90
C PRO A 575 -11.18 -1.58 27.96
N ARG A 576 -10.26 -0.66 27.64
CA ARG A 576 -9.89 0.45 28.52
C ARG A 576 -11.09 1.33 28.84
N HIS A 577 -11.77 1.82 27.80
CA HIS A 577 -12.87 2.79 27.92
C HIS A 577 -14.15 2.15 28.48
N LEU A 578 -14.33 0.84 28.30
CA LEU A 578 -15.41 0.07 28.90
C LEU A 578 -15.13 -0.34 30.36
N GLY A 579 -13.90 -0.17 30.84
CA GLY A 579 -13.49 -0.54 32.20
C GLY A 579 -13.37 -2.05 32.39
N ILE A 580 -12.87 -2.76 31.38
CA ILE A 580 -12.73 -4.21 31.38
C ILE A 580 -11.58 -4.65 32.29
N THR A 581 -11.91 -5.46 33.28
CA THR A 581 -11.02 -6.16 34.19
C THR A 581 -11.18 -7.67 34.00
N LEU A 582 -10.43 -8.48 34.75
CA LEU A 582 -10.59 -9.94 34.69
C LEU A 582 -11.99 -10.38 35.17
N GLU A 583 -12.53 -9.69 36.18
CA GLU A 583 -13.79 -10.03 36.84
C GLU A 583 -15.02 -9.76 35.97
N ASN A 584 -14.94 -8.82 35.03
CA ASN A 584 -16.06 -8.43 34.15
C ASN A 584 -15.79 -8.71 32.67
N LEU A 585 -14.78 -9.53 32.36
CA LEU A 585 -14.43 -9.89 31.00
C LEU A 585 -15.61 -10.61 30.30
N PRO A 586 -16.14 -10.10 29.18
CA PRO A 586 -17.18 -10.79 28.43
C PRO A 586 -16.59 -12.03 27.75
N ALA A 587 -17.04 -13.20 28.19
CA ALA A 587 -16.68 -14.50 27.64
C ALA A 587 -17.95 -15.29 27.26
N PRO A 588 -18.78 -14.80 26.32
CA PRO A 588 -19.94 -15.55 25.86
C PRO A 588 -19.51 -16.83 25.14
N GLU A 589 -20.31 -17.90 25.29
CA GLU A 589 -20.04 -19.18 24.59
C GLU A 589 -20.07 -19.02 23.07
N ARG A 590 -20.95 -18.15 22.54
CA ARG A 590 -21.04 -17.81 21.12
C ARG A 590 -21.43 -16.34 20.98
N TYR A 591 -20.75 -15.63 20.10
CA TYR A 591 -21.06 -14.23 19.80
C TYR A 591 -20.93 -13.87 18.31
N LEU A 592 -20.71 -14.89 17.46
CA LEU A 592 -20.78 -14.75 16.01
C LEU A 592 -21.92 -15.58 15.46
N GLU A 593 -22.63 -14.97 14.52
CA GLU A 593 -23.63 -15.63 13.70
C GLU A 593 -23.20 -15.67 12.24
N ILE A 594 -23.70 -16.68 11.52
CA ILE A 594 -23.40 -16.84 10.10
C ILE A 594 -24.43 -16.06 9.29
N PRO A 595 -24.00 -15.18 8.37
CA PRO A 595 -24.93 -14.48 7.50
C PRO A 595 -25.73 -15.47 6.65
N LYS A 596 -27.06 -15.31 6.62
CA LYS A 596 -28.00 -16.27 6.00
C LYS A 596 -27.76 -16.53 4.52
N GLN A 597 -27.15 -15.57 3.82
CA GLN A 597 -26.82 -15.63 2.40
C GLN A 597 -25.58 -16.48 2.08
N VAL A 598 -24.78 -16.86 3.09
CA VAL A 598 -23.58 -17.67 2.90
C VAL A 598 -23.98 -19.12 2.69
N VAL A 599 -23.58 -19.69 1.55
CA VAL A 599 -23.79 -21.11 1.22
C VAL A 599 -22.44 -21.77 0.97
N VAL A 600 -22.19 -22.88 1.66
CA VAL A 600 -20.98 -23.70 1.57
C VAL A 600 -21.35 -25.17 1.40
N SER A 601 -20.40 -26.01 0.99
CA SER A 601 -20.64 -27.45 0.93
C SER A 601 -20.95 -28.07 2.30
N GLU A 602 -21.72 -29.15 2.28
CA GLU A 602 -22.05 -29.91 3.48
C GLU A 602 -20.88 -30.86 3.83
N LEU A 603 -20.31 -30.69 5.02
CA LEU A 603 -19.24 -31.54 5.51
C LEU A 603 -19.79 -32.91 5.92
N LYS A 604 -19.13 -33.98 5.46
CA LYS A 604 -19.55 -35.38 5.70
C LYS A 604 -18.76 -36.04 6.84
N GLY A 605 -19.34 -37.08 7.45
CA GLY A 605 -18.73 -37.84 8.54
C GLY A 605 -19.47 -37.68 9.87
N GLN A 606 -19.29 -38.65 10.77
CA GLN A 606 -19.99 -38.70 12.06
C GLN A 606 -19.37 -37.75 13.10
N ARG A 607 -18.04 -37.64 13.13
CA ARG A 607 -17.28 -36.67 13.93
C ARG A 607 -16.34 -35.90 13.00
N LYS A 608 -16.46 -34.58 12.95
CA LYS A 608 -15.78 -33.68 11.99
C LYS A 608 -14.80 -32.78 12.74
N ILE A 609 -13.52 -32.89 12.41
CA ILE A 609 -12.44 -32.16 13.09
C ILE A 609 -11.71 -31.27 12.10
N GLY A 610 -11.67 -29.97 12.37
CA GLY A 610 -10.88 -28.99 11.60
C GLY A 610 -9.45 -28.86 12.13
N LEU A 611 -8.48 -28.68 11.25
CA LEU A 611 -7.06 -28.52 11.57
C LEU A 611 -6.50 -27.23 10.97
N ALA A 612 -5.79 -26.43 11.77
CA ALA A 612 -4.98 -25.30 11.31
C ALA A 612 -3.64 -25.25 12.07
N TRP A 613 -2.51 -25.14 11.38
CA TRP A 613 -1.19 -25.37 11.98
C TRP A 613 -0.20 -24.23 11.79
N ALA A 614 -0.56 -23.23 11.00
CA ALA A 614 0.25 -22.04 10.77
C ALA A 614 -0.64 -20.80 10.62
N GLY A 615 -0.13 -19.67 11.09
CA GLY A 615 -0.68 -18.34 10.85
C GLY A 615 -0.16 -17.73 9.55
N ALA A 616 -0.28 -16.40 9.46
CA ALA A 616 0.29 -15.66 8.34
C ALA A 616 1.83 -15.69 8.42
N ALA A 617 2.51 -15.98 7.31
CA ALA A 617 3.98 -16.00 7.25
C ALA A 617 4.64 -14.66 7.63
N SER A 618 3.90 -13.55 7.52
CA SER A 618 4.34 -12.22 7.95
C SER A 618 4.30 -12.00 9.47
N HIS A 619 3.76 -12.93 10.25
CA HIS A 619 3.68 -12.80 11.70
C HIS A 619 5.05 -13.04 12.35
N VAL A 620 5.51 -12.09 13.16
CA VAL A 620 6.89 -12.08 13.73
C VAL A 620 7.23 -13.35 14.50
N ASN A 621 6.25 -13.91 15.23
CA ASN A 621 6.46 -15.12 16.03
C ASN A 621 6.12 -16.44 15.29
N GLU A 622 5.82 -16.42 13.98
CA GLU A 622 5.25 -17.57 13.25
C GLU A 622 6.09 -18.85 13.38
N SER A 623 7.41 -18.74 13.24
CA SER A 623 8.33 -19.88 13.35
C SER A 623 8.31 -20.61 14.70
N ASN A 624 7.85 -19.96 15.78
CA ASN A 624 7.72 -20.61 17.09
C ASN A 624 6.33 -21.20 17.32
N ARG A 625 5.29 -20.64 16.69
CA ARG A 625 3.88 -21.06 16.86
C ARG A 625 3.43 -22.11 15.85
N ALA A 626 4.05 -22.17 14.67
CA ALA A 626 3.71 -23.14 13.65
C ALA A 626 4.07 -24.57 14.08
N ILE A 627 3.23 -25.53 13.69
CA ILE A 627 3.51 -26.96 13.83
C ILE A 627 3.85 -27.50 12.44
N PRO A 628 4.98 -28.22 12.26
CA PRO A 628 5.25 -28.93 11.03
C PRO A 628 4.09 -29.86 10.68
N LEU A 629 3.52 -29.73 9.47
CA LEU A 629 2.32 -30.50 9.10
C LEU A 629 2.50 -32.01 9.28
N ALA A 630 3.69 -32.55 8.98
CA ALA A 630 4.01 -33.96 9.18
C ALA A 630 3.86 -34.41 10.63
N GLU A 631 4.22 -33.57 11.60
CA GLU A 631 4.02 -33.85 13.03
C GLU A 631 2.53 -33.79 13.39
N LEU A 632 1.80 -32.78 12.90
CA LEU A 632 0.36 -32.66 13.13
C LEU A 632 -0.43 -33.85 12.57
N MET A 633 -0.05 -34.34 11.39
CA MET A 633 -0.70 -35.49 10.75
C MET A 633 -0.61 -36.79 11.56
N THR A 634 0.28 -36.87 12.57
CA THR A 634 0.29 -38.00 13.51
C THR A 634 -1.00 -38.11 14.34
N LEU A 635 -1.76 -37.01 14.47
CA LEU A 635 -3.06 -36.97 15.15
C LEU A 635 -4.14 -37.77 14.41
N THR A 636 -4.08 -37.86 13.08
CA THR A 636 -5.16 -38.48 12.29
C THR A 636 -5.12 -40.00 12.33
N ALA A 637 -3.94 -40.58 12.59
CA ALA A 637 -3.74 -42.02 12.56
C ALA A 637 -4.46 -42.74 13.71
N GLY A 638 -5.44 -43.58 13.35
CA GLY A 638 -6.17 -44.45 14.29
C GLY A 638 -7.33 -43.78 15.02
N ILE A 639 -7.72 -42.57 14.63
CA ILE A 639 -8.86 -41.84 15.19
C ILE A 639 -10.07 -42.00 14.27
N ASP A 640 -11.21 -42.39 14.85
CA ASP A 640 -12.49 -42.52 14.12
C ASP A 640 -13.17 -41.14 13.97
N ALA A 641 -12.61 -40.31 13.09
CA ALA A 641 -13.12 -38.99 12.75
C ALA A 641 -12.77 -38.61 11.30
N ARG A 642 -13.55 -37.70 10.73
CA ARG A 642 -13.24 -37.06 9.44
C ARG A 642 -12.49 -35.76 9.69
N PHE A 643 -11.29 -35.66 9.15
CA PHE A 643 -10.44 -34.48 9.30
C PHE A 643 -10.55 -33.54 8.09
N TYR A 644 -10.55 -32.25 8.37
CA TYR A 644 -10.65 -31.16 7.42
C TYR A 644 -9.52 -30.15 7.65
N SER A 645 -8.80 -29.77 6.60
CA SER A 645 -7.84 -28.68 6.65
C SER A 645 -8.56 -27.34 6.56
N LEU A 646 -8.30 -26.46 7.53
CA LEU A 646 -8.71 -25.05 7.53
C LEU A 646 -7.53 -24.12 7.20
N GLN A 647 -6.38 -24.68 6.83
CA GLN A 647 -5.16 -23.93 6.56
C GLN A 647 -5.24 -23.19 5.23
N MET A 648 -4.77 -21.93 5.22
CA MET A 648 -4.61 -21.12 4.01
C MET A 648 -3.40 -20.17 4.19
N PRO A 649 -2.52 -20.01 3.20
CA PRO A 649 -2.46 -20.79 1.95
C PRO A 649 -1.89 -22.21 2.16
N LEU A 650 -2.11 -23.12 1.20
CA LEU A 650 -1.46 -24.44 1.14
C LEU A 650 -0.48 -24.57 -0.03
N SER A 651 0.71 -25.09 0.26
CA SER A 651 1.69 -25.53 -0.74
C SER A 651 1.30 -26.87 -1.37
N ASN A 652 1.90 -27.21 -2.52
CA ASN A 652 1.64 -28.50 -3.19
C ASN A 652 2.05 -29.69 -2.31
N ASP A 653 3.19 -29.60 -1.61
CA ASP A 653 3.69 -30.65 -0.73
C ASP A 653 2.73 -30.88 0.45
N GLU A 654 2.17 -29.80 1.01
CA GLU A 654 1.16 -29.91 2.06
C GLU A 654 -0.11 -30.59 1.55
N ARG A 655 -0.61 -30.25 0.36
CA ARG A 655 -1.79 -30.92 -0.23
C ARG A 655 -1.55 -32.41 -0.43
N ASP A 656 -0.37 -32.79 -0.88
CA ASP A 656 -0.05 -34.19 -1.09
C ASP A 656 0.04 -34.96 0.23
N LEU A 657 0.57 -34.33 1.29
CA LEU A 657 0.58 -34.90 2.63
C LEU A 657 -0.85 -35.03 3.21
N LEU A 658 -1.71 -34.02 3.02
CA LEU A 658 -3.12 -34.09 3.43
C LEU A 658 -3.85 -35.29 2.78
N LYS A 659 -3.63 -35.51 1.47
CA LYS A 659 -4.19 -36.66 0.75
C LYS A 659 -3.70 -38.00 1.31
N GLN A 660 -2.41 -38.10 1.63
CA GLN A 660 -1.82 -39.33 2.23
C GLN A 660 -2.48 -39.68 3.57
N HIS A 661 -2.86 -38.67 4.34
CA HIS A 661 -3.51 -38.83 5.65
C HIS A 661 -5.05 -38.75 5.59
N ASN A 662 -5.65 -38.76 4.39
CA ASN A 662 -7.10 -38.70 4.18
C ASN A 662 -7.78 -37.48 4.85
N VAL A 663 -7.06 -36.35 4.91
CA VAL A 663 -7.58 -35.05 5.37
C VAL A 663 -8.16 -34.31 4.17
N ILE A 664 -9.40 -33.83 4.29
CA ILE A 664 -10.06 -33.07 3.22
C ILE A 664 -9.52 -31.64 3.20
N ASP A 665 -9.05 -31.20 2.04
CA ASP A 665 -8.64 -29.82 1.78
C ASP A 665 -9.87 -28.92 1.55
N LEU A 666 -10.10 -27.95 2.44
CA LEU A 666 -11.19 -26.97 2.29
C LEU A 666 -10.74 -25.64 1.68
N GLU A 667 -9.44 -25.40 1.46
CA GLU A 667 -8.92 -24.09 1.03
C GLU A 667 -9.67 -23.49 -0.18
N PRO A 668 -10.07 -24.26 -1.22
CA PRO A 668 -10.84 -23.72 -2.35
C PRO A 668 -12.20 -23.09 -1.95
N GLU A 669 -12.75 -23.47 -0.79
CA GLU A 669 -14.00 -22.95 -0.25
C GLU A 669 -13.84 -21.91 0.88
N LEU A 670 -12.60 -21.64 1.32
CA LEU A 670 -12.27 -20.67 2.37
C LEU A 670 -12.17 -19.19 1.98
N PRO A 671 -12.34 -18.69 0.72
CA PRO A 671 -12.12 -17.27 0.46
C PRO A 671 -13.18 -16.41 1.19
N GLY A 672 -12.70 -15.63 2.17
CA GLY A 672 -13.50 -14.76 3.02
C GLY A 672 -13.99 -15.43 4.30
N TYR A 673 -13.92 -14.71 5.43
CA TYR A 673 -14.19 -15.29 6.75
C TYR A 673 -15.64 -15.72 6.95
N ALA A 674 -16.60 -15.13 6.21
CA ALA A 674 -18.00 -15.56 6.31
C ALA A 674 -18.20 -17.00 5.82
N ARG A 675 -17.53 -17.39 4.72
CA ARG A 675 -17.53 -18.77 4.23
C ARG A 675 -16.74 -19.70 5.17
N THR A 676 -15.57 -19.25 5.63
CA THR A 676 -14.79 -19.97 6.64
C THR A 676 -15.64 -20.27 7.88
N ALA A 677 -16.38 -19.28 8.38
CA ALA A 677 -17.27 -19.44 9.53
C ALA A 677 -18.37 -20.47 9.28
N ALA A 678 -19.00 -20.45 8.10
CA ALA A 678 -20.02 -21.42 7.72
C ALA A 678 -19.49 -22.87 7.61
N LEU A 679 -18.23 -23.06 7.21
CA LEU A 679 -17.58 -24.37 7.21
C LEU A 679 -17.20 -24.79 8.62
N VAL A 680 -16.61 -23.88 9.41
CA VAL A 680 -16.26 -24.12 10.81
C VAL A 680 -17.48 -24.44 11.66
N ASP A 681 -18.63 -23.82 11.37
CA ASP A 681 -19.86 -24.06 12.13
C ASP A 681 -20.43 -25.48 11.96
N GLN A 682 -20.01 -26.19 10.90
CA GLN A 682 -20.34 -27.59 10.69
C GLN A 682 -19.38 -28.56 11.40
N LEU A 683 -18.30 -28.09 12.01
CA LEU A 683 -17.33 -28.93 12.70
C LEU A 683 -17.74 -29.16 14.16
N ASP A 684 -17.37 -30.33 14.69
CA ASP A 684 -17.61 -30.68 16.09
C ASP A 684 -16.45 -30.18 16.98
N LEU A 685 -15.23 -30.15 16.41
CA LEU A 685 -14.00 -29.72 17.09
C LEU A 685 -13.08 -29.02 16.09
N VAL A 686 -12.41 -27.94 16.53
CA VAL A 686 -11.31 -27.32 15.79
C VAL A 686 -10.02 -27.41 16.60
N ILE A 687 -8.98 -27.98 16.01
CA ILE A 687 -7.63 -28.02 16.58
C ILE A 687 -6.78 -27.03 15.81
N SER A 688 -6.28 -26.00 16.48
CA SER A 688 -5.55 -24.91 15.83
C SER A 688 -4.34 -24.49 16.66
N VAL A 689 -3.30 -23.95 16.02
CA VAL A 689 -2.35 -23.06 16.72
C VAL A 689 -2.99 -21.68 16.93
N ASP A 690 -2.33 -20.77 17.64
CA ASP A 690 -2.80 -19.40 17.87
C ASP A 690 -2.94 -18.60 16.55
N THR A 691 -4.14 -18.64 15.95
CA THR A 691 -4.47 -18.02 14.66
C THR A 691 -5.89 -17.46 14.66
N ALA A 692 -6.23 -16.71 13.61
CA ALA A 692 -7.61 -16.26 13.38
C ALA A 692 -8.62 -17.41 13.29
N ILE A 693 -8.22 -18.63 12.89
CA ILE A 693 -9.10 -19.81 12.86
C ILE A 693 -9.46 -20.25 14.28
N ALA A 694 -8.50 -20.23 15.22
CA ALA A 694 -8.77 -20.52 16.63
C ALA A 694 -9.78 -19.53 17.22
N HIS A 695 -9.56 -18.23 16.99
CA HIS A 695 -10.49 -17.19 17.43
C HIS A 695 -11.88 -17.32 16.79
N LEU A 696 -11.95 -17.64 15.50
CA LEU A 696 -13.20 -17.81 14.78
C LEU A 696 -14.01 -19.00 15.31
N ALA A 697 -13.37 -20.16 15.46
CA ALA A 697 -14.01 -21.37 15.96
C ALA A 697 -14.56 -21.18 17.38
N ALA A 698 -13.74 -20.60 18.26
CA ALA A 698 -14.15 -20.32 19.62
C ALA A 698 -15.26 -19.26 19.70
N ALA A 699 -15.23 -18.23 18.85
CA ALA A 699 -16.28 -17.21 18.80
C ALA A 699 -17.63 -17.72 18.25
N LEU A 700 -17.61 -18.78 17.44
CA LEU A 700 -18.79 -19.54 16.98
C LEU A 700 -19.30 -20.55 18.03
N GLY A 701 -18.64 -20.66 19.19
CA GLY A 701 -18.98 -21.62 20.23
C GLY A 701 -18.65 -23.06 19.89
N LYS A 702 -17.67 -23.30 19.01
CA LYS A 702 -17.15 -24.64 18.77
C LYS A 702 -16.15 -25.02 19.86
N GLU A 703 -16.15 -26.30 20.22
CA GLU A 703 -15.05 -26.86 20.98
C GLU A 703 -13.75 -26.59 20.21
N THR A 704 -12.80 -25.92 20.86
CA THR A 704 -11.60 -25.43 20.21
C THR A 704 -10.38 -25.81 21.03
N TRP A 705 -9.47 -26.59 20.47
CA TRP A 705 -8.23 -26.97 21.13
C TRP A 705 -7.08 -26.18 20.54
N ILE A 706 -6.42 -25.38 21.37
CA ILE A 706 -5.41 -24.42 20.94
C ILE A 706 -4.03 -24.91 21.38
N LEU A 707 -3.18 -25.20 20.40
CA LEU A 707 -1.78 -25.57 20.61
C LEU A 707 -0.94 -24.30 20.72
N LEU A 708 -0.33 -24.08 21.88
CA LEU A 708 0.42 -22.87 22.21
C LEU A 708 1.91 -23.17 22.31
N CYS A 709 2.73 -22.29 21.74
CA CYS A 709 4.18 -22.31 21.92
C CYS A 709 4.56 -21.93 23.37
N THR A 710 5.82 -22.16 23.74
CA THR A 710 6.34 -21.89 25.10
C THR A 710 6.10 -20.45 25.56
N ASN A 711 6.47 -19.45 24.75
CA ASN A 711 6.15 -18.04 25.00
C ASN A 711 4.88 -17.65 24.20
N ALA A 712 3.71 -18.04 24.71
CA ALA A 712 2.42 -17.75 24.09
C ALA A 712 2.08 -16.25 24.17
N ASP A 713 1.21 -15.80 23.24
CA ASP A 713 0.70 -14.43 23.26
C ASP A 713 -0.02 -14.10 24.57
N TRP A 714 -0.02 -12.82 24.96
CA TRP A 714 -0.55 -12.35 26.24
C TRP A 714 -2.01 -12.77 26.49
N ARG A 715 -2.80 -12.96 25.43
CA ARG A 715 -4.21 -13.38 25.48
C ARG A 715 -4.40 -14.76 26.10
N TRP A 716 -3.36 -15.59 26.03
CA TRP A 716 -3.40 -16.95 26.54
C TRP A 716 -2.79 -17.07 27.93
N HIS A 717 -2.23 -15.98 28.48
CA HIS A 717 -1.52 -15.97 29.76
C HIS A 717 -0.35 -16.95 29.86
N GLU A 718 0.39 -16.88 30.97
CA GLU A 718 1.57 -17.71 31.20
C GLU A 718 1.25 -19.20 31.42
N SER A 719 0.14 -19.48 32.10
CA SER A 719 -0.23 -20.84 32.52
C SER A 719 -1.75 -21.04 32.52
N GLY A 720 -2.15 -22.32 32.59
CA GLY A 720 -3.54 -22.76 32.58
C GLY A 720 -3.88 -23.60 31.35
N GLU A 721 -4.92 -24.44 31.48
CA GLU A 721 -5.43 -25.35 30.44
C GLU A 721 -6.72 -24.82 29.78
N THR A 722 -7.25 -23.70 30.25
CA THR A 722 -8.49 -23.07 29.76
C THR A 722 -8.25 -21.62 29.40
N SER A 723 -9.13 -21.02 28.61
CA SER A 723 -9.09 -19.59 28.28
C SER A 723 -10.16 -18.79 29.02
N GLU A 724 -9.76 -17.70 29.65
CA GLU A 724 -10.65 -16.69 30.22
C GLU A 724 -11.43 -15.95 29.13
N TRP A 725 -10.90 -15.91 27.91
CA TRP A 725 -11.52 -15.27 26.76
C TRP A 725 -12.48 -16.18 25.99
N TYR A 726 -12.32 -17.50 26.09
CA TYR A 726 -13.09 -18.46 25.31
C TYR A 726 -13.48 -19.66 26.16
N PRO A 727 -14.74 -19.73 26.65
CA PRO A 727 -15.19 -20.84 27.49
C PRO A 727 -15.09 -22.21 26.81
N THR A 728 -15.16 -22.25 25.48
CA THR A 728 -15.07 -23.49 24.69
C THR A 728 -13.64 -23.89 24.33
N ALA A 729 -12.64 -23.13 24.79
CA ALA A 729 -11.24 -23.35 24.43
C ALA A 729 -10.44 -24.14 25.49
N THR A 730 -9.77 -25.20 25.03
CA THR A 730 -8.79 -25.97 25.81
C THR A 730 -7.39 -25.68 25.28
N LEU A 731 -6.44 -25.38 26.16
CA LEU A 731 -5.09 -24.93 25.82
C LEU A 731 -4.06 -26.05 26.04
N PHE A 732 -3.27 -26.36 25.00
CA PHE A 732 -2.20 -27.35 25.03
C PHE A 732 -0.85 -26.65 24.84
N ARG A 733 -0.06 -26.56 25.91
CA ARG A 733 1.17 -25.77 25.93
C ARG A 733 2.41 -26.61 25.67
N GLN A 734 3.20 -26.17 24.70
CA GLN A 734 4.54 -26.65 24.45
C GLN A 734 5.42 -26.49 25.69
N GLN A 735 6.19 -27.53 26.02
CA GLN A 735 7.05 -27.55 27.21
C GLN A 735 8.50 -27.18 26.89
N VAL A 736 8.94 -27.49 25.67
CA VAL A 736 10.28 -27.18 25.18
C VAL A 736 10.12 -26.52 23.83
N ALA A 737 10.72 -25.35 23.64
CA ALA A 737 10.60 -24.57 22.41
C ALA A 737 10.96 -25.44 21.19
N GLY A 738 10.06 -25.49 20.21
CA GLY A 738 10.20 -26.29 18.99
C GLY A 738 9.82 -27.78 19.11
N ASP A 739 9.55 -28.31 20.30
CA ASP A 739 9.13 -29.71 20.48
C ASP A 739 7.61 -29.82 20.72
N TRP A 740 6.87 -30.18 19.67
CA TRP A 740 5.42 -30.37 19.72
C TRP A 740 4.96 -31.77 20.13
N SER A 741 5.90 -32.70 20.38
CA SER A 741 5.58 -34.11 20.60
C SER A 741 4.70 -34.36 21.83
N LYS A 742 4.92 -33.60 22.92
CA LYS A 742 4.12 -33.70 24.16
C LYS A 742 2.69 -33.14 23.97
N PRO A 743 2.49 -31.89 23.51
CA PRO A 743 1.17 -31.37 23.19
C PRO A 743 0.36 -32.30 22.27
N LEU A 744 0.98 -32.78 21.18
CA LEU A 744 0.32 -33.67 20.22
C LEU A 744 -0.07 -35.02 20.83
N LYS A 745 0.75 -35.59 21.74
CA LYS A 745 0.39 -36.80 22.48
C LYS A 745 -0.81 -36.59 23.41
N TRP A 746 -0.91 -35.43 24.06
CA TRP A 746 -2.05 -35.12 24.91
C TRP A 746 -3.33 -34.93 24.11
N VAL A 747 -3.27 -34.16 23.03
CA VAL A 747 -4.36 -34.00 22.06
C VAL A 747 -4.83 -35.37 21.57
N LYS A 748 -3.90 -36.23 21.11
CA LYS A 748 -4.24 -37.57 20.62
C LYS A 748 -4.86 -38.48 21.66
N LYS A 749 -4.52 -38.32 22.95
CA LYS A 749 -5.12 -39.11 24.04
C LYS A 749 -6.56 -38.68 24.34
N MET A 750 -6.90 -37.42 24.04
CA MET A 750 -8.24 -36.86 24.27
C MET A 750 -9.18 -37.04 23.08
N LEU A 751 -8.63 -37.25 21.87
CA LEU A 751 -9.40 -37.61 20.67
C LEU A 751 -9.97 -39.02 20.76
#